data_AF-A0A3M1ZZ67-F1
#
_entry.id   AF-A0A3M1ZZ67-F1
#
_cell.length_a   1.000
_cell.length_b   1.000
_cell.length_c   1.000
_cell.angle_alpha   90.00
_cell.angle_beta   90.00
_cell.angle_gamma   90.00
#
_symmetry.space_group_name_H-M   'P 1'
#
loop_
_entity.id
_entity.type
_entity.pdbx_description
1 polymer ?
#
loop_
_entity_poly.entity_id
_entity_poly.type
_entity_poly.pdbx_seq_one_letter_code
_entity_poly.pdbx_strand_id
1 'polypeptide(L)'
;MLGIVSSIYAGTPIANAGPDQIVGPGDFVQLDGTASTGDGLSFSWVQIEGEIVVLTGATTATPSFVFPNVNETLIFQLTVTDIDGVTDSDTVAIIPEEIGAPPSLKTIAIPEPPDLNDYVVNRDAAIQLGKALFWDMQVGSDGVQACATCHYSAGTDNRATNRLHPGADSIFQAGTPDGTLQLDDFPFHKLADPADRNSTVLFDTDDVAGGQGVEMQNFVSIVPGNAEDAGQPVPDPIFNVNGQNVHQVTGRDTPSVINAVFNVRNFWDGRANFVFNGVNPFGQRDPNAVVLEVQPDDSVVPVTVRLQFASLASQAVGPPNSAVEMAWNGRTFPDIGKKMLTLTPLGKQIVDPTDSVLGPLANPSGPGLTISYEDLIKTAFNPEYWDSDVMVVFDANGNPTVLPNPGRPLSLDEYTLMEANFSLFFGLAVQLYESTLVSDNAPYDQFQEGNDAALTDQQKLGLQLFIGKANCIACHDGPEFSKATVSHILVHSEPGPAEELIERMLMGDGGLAVYDNGFYNIGVRPTSEDLGVGGTDPFGNPLSFTRLIQQGIIVGPPFLINPPVNPTERVAVDGSFKTPTLRNIELTAPYMHNGGMATLEQVMEFYNRGGDFHDENMADLDPNIGNLGLTQEEIDALVAFMISLTDERVRYQQAPFDHPQLFIPDGNGELLEIPAVGATGGPPLQPFVDIHPSMAVSMTADKTNVVLGEQVVYTVTIENTGDSNLDKFVLNTNLGNCIWDGPYNDQWGSNILEVGETWTYTCTTTPAVSQTHTVVVNAEDKLNNPISSDPLEWSVDVLVPVYFSIGKKVSVTGNTYSNEDVLYYDGSTISIFFDGSDLGLNRSNIDALYVMDASTLLLSFDRPLTIPGLGTVDDSDIVRFDATSLGTNTAGTFSMFFRGATAGLTTNGEDIDGMSLLPDGTLLVSVYGGARVPGNIRANDEDLLAFTPNISGNYNSGGTWSLYFDGSDVSLTTSYEDVNGVTVISTGDIYLTTIGEYSLPVFSGENEDIFVCQWPVTGSATSCTYA
;
A
#
# COMPACT_ATOMS: atom_id res chain seq x y z
N MET A 1 -49.53 77.39 36.75
CA MET A 1 -48.63 77.47 37.92
C MET A 1 -47.99 76.10 38.04
N LEU A 2 -46.66 76.08 38.12
CA LEU A 2 -45.72 74.95 38.00
C LEU A 2 -46.11 73.72 38.84
N GLY A 3 -45.92 72.51 38.30
CA GLY A 3 -44.82 71.59 38.65
C GLY A 3 -45.39 70.50 39.57
N ILE A 4 -45.15 69.20 39.42
CA ILE A 4 -43.87 68.50 39.32
C ILE A 4 -44.14 67.21 38.52
N VAL A 5 -43.48 67.04 37.37
CA VAL A 5 -43.36 65.75 36.69
C VAL A 5 -42.17 65.06 37.35
N SER A 6 -42.40 63.88 37.91
CA SER A 6 -41.35 62.97 38.37
C SER A 6 -40.51 62.57 37.18
N SER A 7 -39.27 63.06 37.08
CA SER A 7 -38.25 62.49 36.21
C SER A 7 -37.92 61.09 36.72
N ILE A 8 -38.47 60.08 36.05
CA ILE A 8 -37.90 58.74 36.05
C ILE A 8 -36.50 58.90 35.46
N TYR A 9 -35.48 58.52 36.24
CA TYR A 9 -34.09 58.47 35.78
C TYR A 9 -34.03 57.60 34.53
N ALA A 10 -33.67 58.19 33.39
CA ALA A 10 -33.24 57.45 32.21
C ALA A 10 -32.08 56.55 32.66
N GLY A 11 -32.20 55.24 32.43
CA GLY A 11 -31.07 54.35 32.65
C GLY A 11 -29.99 54.71 31.64
N THR A 12 -28.82 55.15 32.11
CA THR A 12 -27.64 55.28 31.24
C THR A 12 -27.45 53.98 30.47
N PRO A 13 -27.21 54.04 29.15
CA PRO A 13 -27.04 52.83 28.36
C PRO A 13 -25.86 52.02 28.89
N ILE A 14 -25.99 50.70 28.89
CA ILE A 14 -24.93 49.75 29.24
C ILE A 14 -24.81 48.78 28.07
N ALA A 15 -23.67 48.80 27.40
CA ALA A 15 -23.34 47.84 26.34
C ALA A 15 -23.04 46.48 26.95
N ASN A 16 -23.47 45.42 26.27
CA ASN A 16 -23.06 44.04 26.55
C ASN A 16 -22.89 43.36 25.20
N ALA A 17 -21.64 43.05 24.83
CA ALA A 17 -21.28 42.45 23.55
C ALA A 17 -21.40 40.91 23.53
N GLY A 18 -21.80 40.32 24.66
CA GLY A 18 -21.81 38.87 24.86
C GLY A 18 -20.46 38.32 25.33
N PRO A 19 -20.38 37.02 25.65
CA PRO A 19 -19.12 36.35 25.97
C PRO A 19 -18.23 36.20 24.73
N ASP A 20 -16.93 36.08 24.95
CA ASP A 20 -15.96 35.69 23.92
C ASP A 20 -16.35 34.33 23.31
N GLN A 21 -16.11 34.14 22.01
CA GLN A 21 -16.44 32.92 21.28
C GLN A 21 -15.15 32.26 20.79
N ILE A 22 -15.09 30.93 20.85
CA ILE A 22 -14.04 30.14 20.22
C ILE A 22 -14.67 29.52 18.96
N VAL A 23 -14.05 29.73 17.80
CA VAL A 23 -14.63 29.36 16.52
C VAL A 23 -13.56 28.80 15.57
N GLY A 24 -13.93 27.82 14.78
CA GLY A 24 -13.11 27.25 13.73
C GLY A 24 -13.14 28.06 12.43
N PRO A 25 -12.14 27.89 11.54
CA PRO A 25 -12.17 28.41 10.17
C PRO A 25 -13.47 28.04 9.43
N GLY A 26 -14.16 29.04 8.87
CA GLY A 26 -15.39 28.84 8.09
C GLY A 26 -16.68 28.86 8.91
N ASP A 27 -16.59 28.88 10.24
CA ASP A 27 -17.76 28.87 11.11
C ASP A 27 -18.57 30.16 10.99
N PHE A 28 -19.90 30.04 11.06
CA PHE A 28 -20.79 31.18 11.14
C PHE A 28 -20.77 31.76 12.55
N VAL A 29 -20.39 33.04 12.67
CA VAL A 29 -20.30 33.75 13.94
C VAL A 29 -21.43 34.75 14.04
N GLN A 30 -22.25 34.63 15.10
CA GLN A 30 -23.25 35.63 15.46
C GLN A 30 -22.82 36.34 16.75
N LEU A 31 -22.63 37.66 16.66
CA LEU A 31 -22.38 38.48 17.85
C LEU A 31 -23.72 38.83 18.50
N ASP A 32 -23.78 38.93 19.83
CA ASP A 32 -25.03 39.15 20.56
C ASP A 32 -24.96 40.36 21.50
N GLY A 33 -25.55 41.46 21.03
CA GLY A 33 -25.71 42.70 21.79
C GLY A 33 -27.01 42.79 22.59
N THR A 34 -27.88 41.78 22.55
CA THR A 34 -29.27 41.87 23.04
C THR A 34 -29.37 42.02 24.55
N ALA A 35 -28.34 41.64 25.30
CA ALA A 35 -28.25 41.83 26.75
C ALA A 35 -27.93 43.28 27.16
N SER A 36 -27.71 44.18 26.19
CA SER A 36 -27.51 45.61 26.44
C SER A 36 -28.76 46.27 27.04
N THR A 37 -28.59 47.21 27.97
CA THR A 37 -29.71 47.88 28.68
C THR A 37 -29.74 49.39 28.44
N GLY A 38 -30.92 49.99 28.35
CA GLY A 38 -31.11 51.43 28.14
C GLY A 38 -32.39 51.74 27.34
N ASP A 39 -32.77 53.02 27.29
CA ASP A 39 -34.01 53.45 26.63
C ASP A 39 -33.78 53.80 25.15
N GLY A 40 -34.43 53.07 24.24
CA GLY A 40 -34.44 53.38 22.80
C GLY A 40 -33.08 53.20 22.11
N LEU A 41 -32.37 52.10 22.44
CA LEU A 41 -31.02 51.83 21.97
C LEU A 41 -30.90 51.71 20.43
N SER A 42 -29.86 52.32 19.88
CA SER A 42 -29.30 51.99 18.57
C SER A 42 -27.93 51.31 18.71
N PHE A 43 -27.61 50.38 17.81
CA PHE A 43 -26.42 49.52 17.88
C PHE A 43 -25.43 49.88 16.77
N SER A 44 -24.14 49.75 17.04
CA SER A 44 -23.05 49.91 16.09
C SER A 44 -21.91 48.96 16.44
N TRP A 45 -21.58 48.07 15.52
CA TRP A 45 -20.47 47.12 15.65
C TRP A 45 -19.30 47.52 14.75
N VAL A 46 -18.10 47.51 15.31
CA VAL A 46 -16.86 47.81 14.60
C VAL A 46 -15.84 46.76 14.97
N GLN A 47 -15.25 46.11 13.96
CA GLN A 47 -14.06 45.30 14.17
C GLN A 47 -12.86 46.20 14.45
N ILE A 48 -12.13 45.90 15.51
CA ILE A 48 -11.00 46.71 15.98
C ILE A 48 -9.66 45.97 15.94
N GLU A 49 -9.65 44.64 15.78
CA GLU A 49 -8.44 43.82 15.69
C GLU A 49 -8.64 42.57 14.81
N GLY A 50 -7.54 42.07 14.22
CA GLY A 50 -7.48 40.90 13.32
C GLY A 50 -7.93 41.14 11.87
N GLU A 51 -7.98 40.06 11.08
CA GLU A 51 -8.31 40.01 9.65
C GLU A 51 -9.70 40.59 9.38
N ILE A 52 -9.81 41.54 8.46
CA ILE A 52 -11.05 42.30 8.28
C ILE A 52 -12.14 41.41 7.67
N VAL A 53 -13.24 41.24 8.41
CA VAL A 53 -14.45 40.56 7.96
C VAL A 53 -15.55 41.56 7.60
N VAL A 54 -16.48 41.12 6.75
CA VAL A 54 -17.67 41.91 6.41
C VAL A 54 -18.81 41.52 7.33
N LEU A 55 -19.18 42.42 8.25
CA LEU A 55 -20.33 42.24 9.13
C LEU A 55 -21.66 42.45 8.40
N THR A 56 -22.50 41.44 8.39
CA THR A 56 -23.91 41.56 7.99
C THR A 56 -24.72 42.08 9.18
N GLY A 57 -25.44 43.18 9.00
CA GLY A 57 -26.26 43.76 10.07
C GLY A 57 -25.46 44.50 11.16
N ALA A 58 -24.30 45.09 10.82
CA ALA A 58 -23.41 45.79 11.76
C ALA A 58 -24.08 46.87 12.64
N THR A 59 -25.27 47.38 12.27
CA THR A 59 -26.05 48.35 13.06
C THR A 59 -27.23 47.74 13.81
N THR A 60 -27.25 46.42 13.98
CA THR A 60 -28.31 45.67 14.68
C THR A 60 -27.78 45.10 15.98
N ALA A 61 -28.68 44.60 16.83
CA ALA A 61 -28.29 43.95 18.08
C ALA A 61 -27.50 42.65 17.83
N THR A 62 -27.71 41.97 16.70
CA THR A 62 -27.15 40.64 16.43
C THR A 62 -26.49 40.54 15.04
N PRO A 63 -25.38 41.25 14.78
CA PRO A 63 -24.67 41.14 13.51
C PRO A 63 -24.01 39.76 13.38
N SER A 64 -23.65 39.41 12.15
CA SER A 64 -23.00 38.13 11.86
C SER A 64 -21.94 38.24 10.78
N PHE A 65 -21.05 37.27 10.77
CA PHE A 65 -20.03 37.07 9.74
C PHE A 65 -19.60 35.59 9.71
N VAL A 66 -18.67 35.26 8.83
CA VAL A 66 -18.07 33.92 8.73
C VAL A 66 -16.61 34.04 9.11
N PHE A 67 -16.16 33.19 10.02
CA PHE A 67 -14.80 33.25 10.53
C PHE A 67 -13.82 32.92 9.40
N PRO A 68 -12.85 33.79 9.10
CA PRO A 68 -11.89 33.54 8.05
C PRO A 68 -10.92 32.45 8.48
N ASN A 69 -10.29 31.77 7.51
CA ASN A 69 -9.26 30.78 7.80
C ASN A 69 -7.95 31.46 8.25
N VAL A 70 -7.95 31.95 9.48
CA VAL A 70 -6.85 32.66 10.12
C VAL A 70 -6.64 32.11 11.53
N ASN A 71 -5.39 32.15 11.99
CA ASN A 71 -5.02 31.73 13.34
C ASN A 71 -4.78 32.94 14.25
N GLU A 72 -5.64 33.96 14.14
CA GLU A 72 -5.60 35.15 14.99
C GLU A 72 -6.98 35.51 15.54
N THR A 73 -7.00 36.12 16.73
CA THR A 73 -8.24 36.58 17.39
C THR A 73 -8.78 37.83 16.70
N LEU A 74 -10.06 37.81 16.33
CA LEU A 74 -10.79 39.00 15.88
C LEU A 74 -11.44 39.67 17.09
N ILE A 75 -11.32 40.99 17.24
CA ILE A 75 -12.00 41.71 18.32
C ILE A 75 -13.03 42.68 17.73
N PHE A 76 -14.25 42.62 18.24
CA PHE A 76 -15.34 43.51 17.87
C PHE A 76 -15.76 44.38 19.05
N GLN A 77 -16.00 45.65 18.77
CA GLN A 77 -16.58 46.60 19.73
C GLN A 77 -18.05 46.85 19.38
N LEU A 78 -18.93 46.62 20.36
CA LEU A 78 -20.30 47.09 20.34
C LEU A 78 -20.36 48.48 20.98
N THR A 79 -20.96 49.44 20.28
CA THR A 79 -21.40 50.72 20.85
C THR A 79 -22.92 50.80 20.82
N VAL A 80 -23.55 51.00 21.98
CA VAL A 80 -24.98 51.30 22.08
C VAL A 80 -25.19 52.78 22.36
N THR A 81 -26.18 53.39 21.72
CA THR A 81 -26.55 54.82 21.92
C THR A 81 -28.01 54.92 22.33
N ASP A 82 -28.32 55.63 23.40
CA ASP A 82 -29.70 55.87 23.85
C ASP A 82 -30.39 57.03 23.08
N ILE A 83 -31.67 57.27 23.39
CA ILE A 83 -32.47 58.34 22.77
C ILE A 83 -31.95 59.76 23.04
N ASP A 84 -31.19 59.96 24.12
CA ASP A 84 -30.58 61.23 24.50
C ASP A 84 -29.17 61.42 23.90
N GLY A 85 -28.67 60.42 23.16
CA GLY A 85 -27.37 60.42 22.49
C GLY A 85 -26.20 60.03 23.40
N VAL A 86 -26.47 59.48 24.59
CA VAL A 86 -25.44 58.92 25.47
C VAL A 86 -25.02 57.56 24.92
N THR A 87 -23.72 57.25 25.00
CA THR A 87 -23.15 56.01 24.48
C THR A 87 -22.44 55.21 25.57
N ASP A 88 -22.49 53.89 25.45
CA ASP A 88 -21.61 52.97 26.17
C ASP A 88 -21.04 51.94 25.19
N SER A 89 -19.94 51.27 25.56
CA SER A 89 -19.31 50.29 24.67
C SER A 89 -18.72 49.11 25.41
N ASP A 90 -18.78 47.95 24.76
CA ASP A 90 -18.25 46.68 25.24
C ASP A 90 -17.57 45.94 24.08
N THR A 91 -16.74 44.95 24.37
CA THR A 91 -15.99 44.20 23.36
C THR A 91 -16.19 42.71 23.51
N VAL A 92 -16.15 42.01 22.39
CA VAL A 92 -16.13 40.55 22.32
C VAL A 92 -14.96 40.09 21.46
N ALA A 93 -14.24 39.08 21.93
CA ALA A 93 -13.19 38.41 21.19
C ALA A 93 -13.73 37.15 20.52
N ILE A 94 -13.34 36.94 19.26
CA ILE A 94 -13.61 35.74 18.48
C ILE A 94 -12.25 35.08 18.27
N ILE A 95 -12.01 34.05 19.07
CA ILE A 95 -10.73 33.38 19.25
C ILE A 95 -10.70 32.18 18.29
N PRO A 96 -9.66 32.03 17.46
CA PRO A 96 -9.52 30.85 16.62
C PRO A 96 -9.37 29.62 17.51
N GLU A 97 -10.07 28.55 17.16
CA GLU A 97 -9.83 27.25 17.78
C GLU A 97 -8.38 26.81 17.49
N GLU A 98 -7.58 26.56 18.53
CA GLU A 98 -6.29 25.88 18.33
C GLU A 98 -6.57 24.41 17.99
N ILE A 99 -6.72 24.13 16.70
CA ILE A 99 -6.89 22.77 16.20
C ILE A 99 -5.54 22.04 16.31
N GLY A 100 -5.35 21.39 17.46
CA GLY A 100 -4.25 20.47 17.68
C GLY A 100 -4.43 19.16 16.90
N ALA A 101 -3.37 18.35 16.87
CA ALA A 101 -3.53 16.98 16.40
C ALA A 101 -4.54 16.23 17.29
N PRO A 102 -5.46 15.44 16.70
CA PRO A 102 -6.38 14.63 17.48
C PRO A 102 -5.70 13.79 18.57
N PRO A 103 -6.31 13.64 19.75
CA PRO A 103 -5.77 12.75 20.77
C PRO A 103 -5.95 11.28 20.39
N SER A 104 -5.32 10.38 21.14
CA SER A 104 -5.54 8.93 21.05
C SER A 104 -7.01 8.57 21.31
N LEU A 105 -7.53 7.53 20.64
CA LEU A 105 -8.91 7.05 20.90
C LEU A 105 -9.13 6.64 22.36
N LYS A 106 -8.06 6.26 23.07
CA LYS A 106 -8.12 5.90 24.49
C LYS A 106 -8.55 7.06 25.40
N THR A 107 -8.58 8.31 24.91
CA THR A 107 -8.97 9.47 25.73
C THR A 107 -10.48 9.63 25.90
N ILE A 108 -11.29 8.91 25.12
CA ILE A 108 -12.76 8.99 25.18
C ILE A 108 -13.38 7.69 25.68
N ALA A 109 -14.56 7.79 26.27
CA ALA A 109 -15.34 6.64 26.71
C ALA A 109 -16.26 6.15 25.59
N ILE A 110 -16.47 4.82 25.54
CA ILE A 110 -17.44 4.20 24.65
C ILE A 110 -18.86 4.65 25.06
N PRO A 111 -19.68 5.23 24.15
CA PRO A 111 -21.04 5.64 24.45
C PRO A 111 -21.93 4.46 24.88
N GLU A 112 -22.77 4.67 25.89
CA GLU A 112 -23.66 3.64 26.43
C GLU A 112 -25.03 4.20 26.81
N PRO A 113 -26.14 3.46 26.58
CA PRO A 113 -27.46 3.87 27.04
C PRO A 113 -27.52 3.97 28.57
N PRO A 114 -27.96 5.11 29.15
CA PRO A 114 -27.98 5.30 30.60
C PRO A 114 -28.97 4.36 31.32
N ASP A 115 -30.02 3.93 30.62
CA ASP A 115 -31.09 3.05 31.06
C ASP A 115 -30.93 1.60 30.55
N LEU A 116 -29.73 1.21 30.10
CA LEU A 116 -29.47 -0.15 29.60
C LEU A 116 -29.84 -1.25 30.60
N ASN A 117 -29.62 -1.01 31.89
CA ASN A 117 -29.84 -2.00 32.97
C ASN A 117 -31.33 -2.35 33.17
N ASP A 118 -32.26 -1.58 32.63
CA ASP A 118 -33.69 -1.91 32.66
C ASP A 118 -34.00 -3.10 31.74
N TYR A 119 -33.15 -3.34 30.73
CA TYR A 119 -33.31 -4.37 29.71
C TYR A 119 -32.28 -5.49 29.84
N VAL A 120 -31.00 -5.14 30.04
CA VAL A 120 -29.87 -6.09 30.09
C VAL A 120 -29.42 -6.28 31.54
N VAL A 121 -29.56 -7.50 32.05
CA VAL A 121 -29.18 -7.87 33.42
C VAL A 121 -27.82 -8.60 33.49
N ASN A 122 -27.34 -9.12 32.37
CA ASN A 122 -26.00 -9.72 32.25
C ASN A 122 -25.34 -9.31 30.92
N ARG A 123 -24.37 -8.39 31.01
CA ARG A 123 -23.66 -7.84 29.86
C ARG A 123 -22.87 -8.90 29.08
N ASP A 124 -22.12 -9.76 29.77
CA ASP A 124 -21.26 -10.75 29.11
C ASP A 124 -22.10 -11.74 28.28
N ALA A 125 -23.24 -12.18 28.82
CA ALA A 125 -24.18 -13.04 28.10
C ALA A 125 -24.81 -12.31 26.89
N ALA A 126 -25.09 -11.01 27.01
CA ALA A 126 -25.59 -10.20 25.90
C ALA A 126 -24.54 -10.01 24.80
N ILE A 127 -23.26 -9.81 25.15
CA ILE A 127 -22.13 -9.74 24.19
C ILE A 127 -21.95 -11.10 23.49
N GLN A 128 -22.03 -12.21 24.23
CA GLN A 128 -21.98 -13.56 23.65
C GLN A 128 -23.14 -13.79 22.67
N LEU A 129 -24.36 -13.40 23.06
CA LEU A 129 -25.51 -13.46 22.17
C LEU A 129 -25.31 -12.60 20.93
N GLY A 130 -24.78 -11.37 21.09
CA GLY A 130 -24.53 -10.42 20.01
C GLY A 130 -23.52 -10.96 19.01
N LYS A 131 -22.36 -11.43 19.48
CA LYS A 131 -21.34 -12.05 18.62
C LYS A 131 -21.90 -13.29 17.92
N ALA A 132 -22.65 -14.14 18.62
CA ALA A 132 -23.28 -15.29 17.99
C ALA A 132 -24.26 -14.88 16.88
N LEU A 133 -25.15 -13.92 17.12
CA LEU A 133 -26.15 -13.47 16.13
C LEU A 133 -25.53 -12.72 14.95
N PHE A 134 -24.52 -11.87 15.19
CA PHE A 134 -23.83 -11.11 14.13
C PHE A 134 -23.16 -12.03 13.11
N TRP A 135 -22.57 -13.13 13.60
CA TRP A 135 -21.85 -14.09 12.76
C TRP A 135 -22.74 -15.22 12.23
N ASP A 136 -23.92 -15.51 12.79
CA ASP A 136 -24.70 -16.71 12.40
C ASP A 136 -25.34 -16.59 11.02
N MET A 137 -24.85 -17.39 10.08
CA MET A 137 -25.37 -17.51 8.71
C MET A 137 -26.83 -17.95 8.66
N GLN A 138 -27.32 -18.58 9.72
CA GLN A 138 -28.71 -19.02 9.83
C GLN A 138 -29.69 -17.85 10.04
N VAL A 139 -29.22 -16.63 10.33
CA VAL A 139 -30.08 -15.45 10.47
C VAL A 139 -30.74 -15.10 9.14
N GLY A 140 -30.00 -15.12 8.03
CA GLY A 140 -30.52 -14.85 6.68
C GLY A 140 -31.60 -15.84 6.23
N SER A 141 -32.42 -15.45 5.25
CA SER A 141 -33.48 -16.32 4.73
C SER A 141 -32.97 -17.51 3.93
N ASP A 142 -31.84 -17.35 3.26
CA ASP A 142 -31.15 -18.39 2.49
C ASP A 142 -30.33 -19.35 3.38
N GLY A 143 -30.22 -19.05 4.69
CA GLY A 143 -29.37 -19.78 5.62
C GLY A 143 -27.87 -19.64 5.32
N VAL A 144 -27.47 -18.62 4.55
CA VAL A 144 -26.08 -18.31 4.18
C VAL A 144 -25.70 -16.90 4.63
N GLN A 145 -26.59 -15.92 4.46
CA GLN A 145 -26.28 -14.53 4.78
C GLN A 145 -26.32 -14.25 6.30
N ALA A 146 -25.19 -13.78 6.85
CA ALA A 146 -25.06 -13.20 8.19
C ALA A 146 -24.79 -11.69 8.08
N CYS A 147 -24.83 -10.96 9.21
CA CYS A 147 -24.29 -9.59 9.23
C CYS A 147 -22.81 -9.63 8.81
N ALA A 148 -22.06 -10.57 9.37
CA ALA A 148 -20.65 -10.75 9.08
C ALA A 148 -20.34 -11.11 7.62
N THR A 149 -21.28 -11.65 6.83
CA THR A 149 -21.06 -11.93 5.40
C THR A 149 -20.67 -10.67 4.62
N CYS A 150 -21.22 -9.51 4.98
CA CYS A 150 -20.86 -8.21 4.40
C CYS A 150 -19.87 -7.41 5.26
N HIS A 151 -19.44 -7.93 6.41
CA HIS A 151 -18.63 -7.17 7.37
C HIS A 151 -17.42 -7.97 7.89
N TYR A 152 -16.98 -9.01 7.18
CA TYR A 152 -15.93 -9.92 7.63
C TYR A 152 -14.51 -9.34 7.52
N SER A 153 -14.28 -8.41 6.59
CA SER A 153 -12.95 -7.83 6.34
C SER A 153 -12.87 -6.42 6.89
N ALA A 154 -12.20 -6.24 8.03
CA ALA A 154 -12.11 -4.97 8.77
C ALA A 154 -13.49 -4.30 9.01
N GLY A 155 -14.54 -5.11 9.16
CA GLY A 155 -15.90 -4.63 9.33
C GLY A 155 -16.61 -4.21 8.03
N THR A 156 -16.05 -4.52 6.86
CA THR A 156 -16.56 -4.15 5.52
C THR A 156 -16.68 -5.37 4.59
N ASP A 157 -17.18 -5.14 3.38
CA ASP A 157 -17.29 -6.14 2.33
C ASP A 157 -16.24 -5.85 1.24
N ASN A 158 -15.10 -6.53 1.32
CA ASN A 158 -13.99 -6.35 0.39
C ASN A 158 -14.03 -7.36 -0.78
N ARG A 159 -15.15 -8.06 -1.03
CA ARG A 159 -15.27 -8.90 -2.24
C ARG A 159 -15.27 -8.00 -3.47
N ALA A 160 -14.71 -8.46 -4.59
CA ALA A 160 -14.78 -7.78 -5.89
C ALA A 160 -15.86 -8.36 -6.82
N THR A 161 -16.31 -9.60 -6.58
CA THR A 161 -17.31 -10.29 -7.40
C THR A 161 -18.72 -10.01 -6.92
N ASN A 162 -19.63 -9.77 -7.86
CA ASN A 162 -21.04 -9.50 -7.64
C ASN A 162 -21.31 -8.35 -6.66
N ARG A 163 -20.62 -7.24 -6.89
CA ARG A 163 -20.68 -6.04 -6.06
C ARG A 163 -21.28 -4.84 -6.75
N LEU A 164 -21.73 -4.97 -8.00
CA LEU A 164 -22.26 -3.85 -8.76
C LEU A 164 -23.77 -3.73 -8.57
N HIS A 165 -24.24 -2.52 -8.24
CA HIS A 165 -25.64 -2.11 -8.28
C HIS A 165 -25.81 -1.07 -9.41
N PRO A 166 -26.88 -1.14 -10.21
CA PRO A 166 -27.07 -0.38 -11.45
C PRO A 166 -27.50 1.09 -11.24
N GLY A 167 -27.06 1.71 -10.13
CA GLY A 167 -27.36 3.10 -9.84
C GLY A 167 -28.84 3.50 -9.81
N ALA A 168 -29.08 4.78 -10.09
CA ALA A 168 -30.39 5.41 -10.13
C ALA A 168 -31.13 5.16 -11.46
N ASP A 169 -30.41 4.92 -12.56
CA ASP A 169 -30.99 4.68 -13.87
C ASP A 169 -31.37 3.20 -14.14
N SER A 170 -30.94 2.29 -13.25
CA SER A 170 -31.17 0.84 -13.31
C SER A 170 -30.52 0.15 -14.52
N ILE A 171 -29.42 0.71 -15.04
CA ILE A 171 -28.57 0.14 -16.07
C ILE A 171 -27.21 -0.20 -15.42
N PHE A 172 -26.50 -1.21 -15.94
CA PHE A 172 -25.12 -1.47 -15.55
C PHE A 172 -24.17 -0.93 -16.63
N GLN A 173 -23.25 -0.04 -16.27
CA GLN A 173 -22.32 0.61 -17.20
C GLN A 173 -20.87 0.21 -16.93
N ALA A 174 -20.48 0.04 -15.66
CA ALA A 174 -19.16 -0.42 -15.23
C ALA A 174 -18.97 -1.94 -15.39
N GLY A 175 -20.06 -2.70 -15.53
CA GLY A 175 -19.95 -4.16 -15.61
C GLY A 175 -21.28 -4.85 -15.85
N THR A 176 -21.44 -6.03 -15.24
CA THR A 176 -22.67 -6.83 -15.29
C THR A 176 -23.04 -7.31 -13.90
N PRO A 177 -24.31 -7.68 -13.64
CA PRO A 177 -24.64 -8.48 -12.47
C PRO A 177 -23.72 -9.70 -12.40
N ASP A 178 -23.30 -10.10 -11.19
CA ASP A 178 -22.40 -11.24 -10.96
C ASP A 178 -20.98 -11.09 -11.54
N GLY A 179 -20.63 -9.93 -12.09
CA GLY A 179 -19.28 -9.63 -12.61
C GLY A 179 -18.26 -9.38 -11.49
N THR A 180 -16.98 -9.53 -11.82
CA THR A 180 -15.86 -9.20 -10.93
C THR A 180 -15.28 -7.85 -11.33
N LEU A 181 -15.28 -6.89 -10.40
CA LEU A 181 -14.64 -5.58 -10.59
C LEU A 181 -13.12 -5.73 -10.62
N GLN A 182 -12.47 -4.93 -11.47
CA GLN A 182 -11.02 -4.81 -11.62
C GLN A 182 -10.60 -3.37 -11.31
N LEU A 183 -9.31 -3.15 -11.03
CA LEU A 183 -8.81 -1.80 -10.75
C LEU A 183 -9.11 -0.80 -11.88
N ASP A 184 -9.05 -1.24 -13.14
CA ASP A 184 -9.31 -0.42 -14.34
C ASP A 184 -10.77 0.06 -14.46
N ASP A 185 -11.70 -0.57 -13.75
CA ASP A 185 -13.11 -0.16 -13.67
C ASP A 185 -13.27 1.11 -12.80
N PHE A 186 -12.23 1.49 -12.05
CA PHE A 186 -12.20 2.66 -11.19
C PHE A 186 -11.34 3.80 -11.77
N PRO A 187 -11.58 5.05 -11.35
CA PRO A 187 -12.77 5.48 -10.61
C PRO A 187 -14.02 5.47 -11.50
N PHE A 188 -15.20 5.39 -10.88
CA PHE A 188 -16.50 5.45 -11.59
C PHE A 188 -16.75 6.81 -12.27
N HIS A 189 -16.00 7.85 -11.89
CA HIS A 189 -15.90 9.11 -12.62
C HIS A 189 -14.43 9.33 -13.04
N LYS A 190 -14.10 9.01 -14.29
CA LYS A 190 -12.72 9.03 -14.82
C LYS A 190 -12.49 10.24 -15.71
N LEU A 191 -11.52 11.06 -15.34
CA LEU A 191 -11.10 12.26 -16.07
C LEU A 191 -9.84 11.98 -16.90
N ALA A 192 -9.66 12.73 -17.99
CA ALA A 192 -8.44 12.66 -18.80
C ALA A 192 -7.22 13.26 -18.09
N ASP A 193 -7.46 14.20 -17.19
CA ASP A 193 -6.48 14.74 -16.24
C ASP A 193 -7.10 14.62 -14.84
N PRO A 194 -6.66 13.67 -14.00
CA PRO A 194 -7.20 13.46 -12.66
C PRO A 194 -7.07 14.67 -11.72
N ALA A 195 -6.20 15.63 -12.03
CA ALA A 195 -5.96 16.82 -11.21
C ALA A 195 -6.86 18.01 -11.57
N ASP A 196 -7.55 17.98 -12.71
CA ASP A 196 -8.45 19.06 -13.17
C ASP A 196 -9.88 18.55 -13.34
N ARG A 197 -10.78 18.97 -12.43
CA ARG A 197 -12.21 18.65 -12.51
C ARG A 197 -12.90 19.11 -13.80
N ASN A 198 -12.33 20.07 -14.54
CA ASN A 198 -12.88 20.54 -15.82
C ASN A 198 -12.31 19.78 -17.02
N SER A 199 -11.48 18.78 -16.78
CA SER A 199 -10.91 17.93 -17.82
C SER A 199 -11.99 17.12 -18.53
N THR A 200 -11.61 16.53 -19.66
CA THR A 200 -12.54 15.68 -20.44
C THR A 200 -12.88 14.43 -19.63
N VAL A 201 -14.17 14.19 -19.42
CA VAL A 201 -14.68 12.94 -18.83
C VAL A 201 -14.47 11.79 -19.84
N LEU A 202 -13.70 10.79 -19.42
CA LEU A 202 -13.40 9.58 -20.19
C LEU A 202 -14.43 8.47 -19.94
N PHE A 203 -14.91 8.38 -18.69
CA PHE A 203 -15.90 7.41 -18.24
C PHE A 203 -16.69 8.00 -17.06
N ASP A 204 -17.99 7.76 -17.02
CA ASP A 204 -18.87 8.16 -15.93
C ASP A 204 -19.99 7.13 -15.79
N THR A 205 -20.28 6.73 -14.56
CA THR A 205 -21.40 5.85 -14.22
C THR A 205 -22.02 6.24 -12.89
N ASP A 206 -23.33 6.04 -12.75
CA ASP A 206 -24.08 6.10 -11.49
C ASP A 206 -24.12 4.75 -10.76
N ASP A 207 -23.45 3.73 -11.32
CA ASP A 207 -23.26 2.44 -10.66
C ASP A 207 -22.65 2.59 -9.25
N VAL A 208 -22.94 1.60 -8.41
CA VAL A 208 -22.47 1.55 -7.02
C VAL A 208 -21.78 0.23 -6.77
N ALA A 209 -20.60 0.26 -6.17
CA ALA A 209 -19.97 -0.93 -5.59
C ALA A 209 -20.54 -1.14 -4.17
N GLY A 210 -21.53 -2.03 -4.04
CA GLY A 210 -22.32 -2.26 -2.82
C GLY A 210 -22.29 -3.70 -2.31
N GLY A 211 -22.86 -3.90 -1.11
CA GLY A 211 -22.99 -5.18 -0.40
C GLY A 211 -23.75 -6.24 -1.17
N GLN A 212 -23.16 -7.42 -1.36
CA GLN A 212 -23.87 -8.58 -1.91
C GLN A 212 -24.83 -9.14 -0.84
N GLY A 213 -26.13 -9.12 -1.16
CA GLY A 213 -27.21 -9.66 -0.34
C GLY A 213 -27.78 -10.97 -0.88
N VAL A 214 -29.10 -11.15 -0.84
CA VAL A 214 -29.79 -12.41 -1.22
C VAL A 214 -30.37 -12.38 -2.63
N GLU A 215 -30.59 -13.55 -3.23
CA GLU A 215 -31.41 -13.67 -4.45
C GLU A 215 -32.86 -13.25 -4.19
N MET A 216 -33.48 -12.60 -5.19
CA MET A 216 -34.86 -12.12 -5.09
C MET A 216 -35.86 -13.29 -4.96
N GLN A 217 -36.51 -13.38 -3.79
CA GLN A 217 -37.64 -14.28 -3.54
C GLN A 217 -38.70 -13.63 -2.63
N ASN A 218 -39.92 -14.18 -2.65
CA ASN A 218 -40.94 -13.89 -1.64
C ASN A 218 -40.84 -14.89 -0.48
N PHE A 219 -40.87 -14.38 0.74
CA PHE A 219 -40.97 -15.20 1.94
C PHE A 219 -42.33 -15.91 2.00
N VAL A 220 -42.35 -17.19 2.35
CA VAL A 220 -43.57 -17.97 2.58
C VAL A 220 -43.77 -18.23 4.06
N SER A 221 -42.75 -18.80 4.71
CA SER A 221 -42.76 -19.14 6.12
C SER A 221 -41.37 -19.55 6.58
N ILE A 222 -41.15 -19.59 7.89
CA ILE A 222 -40.00 -20.32 8.44
C ILE A 222 -40.16 -21.83 8.24
N VAL A 223 -39.05 -22.56 8.30
CA VAL A 223 -39.02 -24.03 8.39
C VAL A 223 -38.40 -24.42 9.72
N PRO A 224 -39.18 -24.81 10.74
CA PRO A 224 -38.66 -25.10 12.07
C PRO A 224 -37.51 -26.13 12.05
N GLY A 225 -36.39 -25.79 12.72
CA GLY A 225 -35.18 -26.61 12.75
C GLY A 225 -34.33 -26.59 11.46
N ASN A 226 -34.63 -25.72 10.51
CA ASN A 226 -33.82 -25.47 9.31
C ASN A 226 -33.31 -24.02 9.31
N ALA A 227 -32.09 -23.83 8.81
CA ALA A 227 -31.47 -22.52 8.62
C ALA A 227 -32.14 -21.72 7.49
N GLU A 228 -32.50 -22.40 6.41
CA GLU A 228 -33.15 -21.81 5.25
C GLU A 228 -34.67 -21.69 5.49
N ASP A 229 -35.23 -20.54 5.15
CA ASP A 229 -36.68 -20.31 5.18
C ASP A 229 -37.37 -21.04 4.00
N ALA A 230 -38.70 -21.04 3.97
CA ALA A 230 -39.44 -21.43 2.77
C ALA A 230 -39.69 -20.19 1.90
N GLY A 231 -39.20 -20.23 0.66
CA GLY A 231 -39.28 -19.14 -0.31
C GLY A 231 -40.08 -19.49 -1.56
N GLN A 232 -40.51 -18.47 -2.29
CA GLN A 232 -40.97 -18.59 -3.67
C GLN A 232 -40.10 -17.70 -4.57
N PRO A 233 -39.30 -18.29 -5.48
CA PRO A 233 -38.52 -17.51 -6.44
C PRO A 233 -39.39 -16.59 -7.28
N VAL A 234 -38.94 -15.35 -7.46
CA VAL A 234 -39.59 -14.34 -8.32
C VAL A 234 -38.57 -13.91 -9.37
N PRO A 235 -38.91 -13.84 -10.66
CA PRO A 235 -37.97 -13.36 -11.67
C PRO A 235 -37.48 -11.95 -11.33
N ASP A 236 -36.16 -11.81 -11.21
CA ASP A 236 -35.51 -10.51 -11.03
C ASP A 236 -35.25 -9.88 -12.42
N PRO A 237 -35.76 -8.68 -12.71
CA PRO A 237 -35.50 -8.01 -13.98
C PRO A 237 -34.12 -7.35 -14.06
N ILE A 238 -33.43 -7.17 -12.93
CA ILE A 238 -32.16 -6.43 -12.81
C ILE A 238 -31.02 -7.40 -12.49
N PHE A 239 -31.13 -8.14 -11.39
CA PHE A 239 -30.10 -9.07 -10.93
C PHE A 239 -30.36 -10.46 -11.51
N ASN A 240 -30.13 -10.59 -12.81
CA ASN A 240 -30.37 -11.83 -13.53
C ASN A 240 -29.36 -12.05 -14.67
N VAL A 241 -28.81 -13.26 -14.75
CA VAL A 241 -27.91 -13.70 -15.82
C VAL A 241 -28.54 -14.88 -16.54
N ASN A 242 -28.79 -14.74 -17.85
CA ASN A 242 -29.36 -15.79 -18.71
C ASN A 242 -30.70 -16.38 -18.22
N GLY A 243 -31.54 -15.58 -17.55
CA GLY A 243 -32.84 -16.02 -17.02
C GLY A 243 -32.76 -16.64 -15.62
N GLN A 244 -31.59 -16.67 -14.98
CA GLN A 244 -31.40 -17.09 -13.59
C GLN A 244 -31.09 -15.89 -12.71
N ASN A 245 -31.79 -15.78 -11.58
CA ASN A 245 -31.49 -14.72 -10.62
C ASN A 245 -30.06 -14.88 -10.10
N VAL A 246 -29.44 -13.75 -9.83
CA VAL A 246 -28.19 -13.66 -9.08
C VAL A 246 -28.45 -12.92 -7.77
N HIS A 247 -27.51 -12.96 -6.84
CA HIS A 247 -27.68 -12.25 -5.58
C HIS A 247 -27.79 -10.74 -5.84
N GLN A 248 -28.75 -10.09 -5.19
CA GLN A 248 -28.93 -8.64 -5.28
C GLN A 248 -27.76 -7.91 -4.60
N VAL A 249 -27.55 -6.65 -4.97
CA VAL A 249 -26.50 -5.78 -4.42
C VAL A 249 -27.13 -4.55 -3.79
N THR A 250 -26.60 -4.02 -2.69
CA THR A 250 -27.10 -2.78 -2.08
C THR A 250 -26.74 -1.53 -2.90
N GLY A 251 -27.60 -0.52 -2.91
CA GLY A 251 -27.35 0.75 -3.61
C GLY A 251 -26.35 1.69 -2.92
N ARG A 252 -25.58 1.21 -1.95
CA ARG A 252 -24.47 1.91 -1.27
C ARG A 252 -23.40 0.91 -0.87
N ASP A 253 -22.16 1.38 -0.77
CA ASP A 253 -21.05 0.62 -0.23
C ASP A 253 -21.23 0.30 1.26
N THR A 254 -20.62 -0.78 1.72
CA THR A 254 -20.75 -1.31 3.07
C THR A 254 -19.76 -0.64 4.04
N PRO A 255 -20.21 0.27 4.93
CA PRO A 255 -19.31 0.95 5.84
C PRO A 255 -18.79 0.02 6.95
N SER A 256 -17.65 0.37 7.55
CA SER A 256 -17.07 -0.43 8.65
C SER A 256 -17.95 -0.41 9.91
N VAL A 257 -18.11 -1.57 10.55
CA VAL A 257 -18.71 -1.69 11.90
C VAL A 257 -17.72 -1.38 13.03
N ILE A 258 -16.41 -1.34 12.75
CA ILE A 258 -15.38 -1.04 13.74
C ILE A 258 -15.46 0.44 14.11
N ASN A 259 -15.44 0.74 15.41
CA ASN A 259 -15.67 2.07 15.99
C ASN A 259 -17.06 2.67 15.70
N ALA A 260 -18.00 1.93 15.09
CA ALA A 260 -19.32 2.45 14.75
C ALA A 260 -20.17 2.81 15.99
N VAL A 261 -19.79 2.33 17.17
CA VAL A 261 -20.38 2.70 18.48
C VAL A 261 -20.29 4.18 18.80
N PHE A 262 -19.30 4.89 18.22
CA PHE A 262 -19.17 6.32 18.43
C PHE A 262 -20.12 7.15 17.55
N ASN A 263 -20.73 6.58 16.51
CA ASN A 263 -21.63 7.30 15.62
C ASN A 263 -22.93 7.72 16.35
N VAL A 264 -23.34 8.99 16.20
CA VAL A 264 -24.66 9.45 16.71
C VAL A 264 -25.80 8.77 15.94
N ARG A 265 -25.66 8.64 14.62
CA ARG A 265 -26.60 7.94 13.73
C ARG A 265 -25.82 6.99 12.83
N ASN A 266 -26.36 5.80 12.56
CA ASN A 266 -25.72 4.81 11.69
C ASN A 266 -26.39 4.75 10.30
N PHE A 267 -25.74 4.04 9.37
CA PHE A 267 -25.89 4.15 7.90
C PHE A 267 -25.34 5.47 7.32
N TRP A 268 -25.04 5.46 6.02
CA TRP A 268 -24.56 6.64 5.28
C TRP A 268 -25.52 7.83 5.31
N ASP A 269 -26.83 7.60 5.37
CA ASP A 269 -27.89 8.62 5.45
C ASP A 269 -28.38 8.90 6.87
N GLY A 270 -27.80 8.26 7.88
CA GLY A 270 -28.19 8.44 9.28
C GLY A 270 -29.61 7.93 9.61
N ARG A 271 -30.21 7.06 8.79
CA ARG A 271 -31.59 6.58 9.05
C ARG A 271 -31.71 5.75 10.33
N ALA A 272 -30.63 5.10 10.78
CA ALA A 272 -30.60 4.41 12.07
C ALA A 272 -30.46 5.45 13.19
N ASN A 273 -31.55 5.60 13.94
CA ASN A 273 -31.72 6.69 14.89
C ASN A 273 -30.88 6.48 16.16
N PHE A 274 -30.36 7.57 16.71
CA PHE A 274 -29.71 7.63 18.03
C PHE A 274 -30.56 7.02 19.17
N VAL A 275 -31.89 7.15 19.06
CA VAL A 275 -32.86 6.60 20.02
C VAL A 275 -33.46 5.31 19.45
N PHE A 276 -33.10 4.17 20.05
CA PHE A 276 -33.67 2.87 19.67
C PHE A 276 -35.07 2.69 20.25
N ASN A 277 -35.99 2.20 19.41
CA ASN A 277 -37.40 1.96 19.76
C ASN A 277 -37.74 0.49 20.06
N GLY A 278 -36.75 -0.41 20.08
CA GLY A 278 -36.93 -1.84 20.34
C GLY A 278 -37.34 -2.69 19.13
N VAL A 279 -37.72 -2.07 18.00
CA VAL A 279 -38.37 -2.77 16.88
C VAL A 279 -37.69 -2.55 15.54
N ASN A 280 -37.33 -1.32 15.19
CA ASN A 280 -36.82 -0.96 13.87
C ASN A 280 -35.85 0.25 13.91
N PRO A 281 -35.17 0.58 12.79
CA PRO A 281 -34.14 1.61 12.78
C PRO A 281 -34.62 3.05 13.03
N PHE A 282 -35.92 3.34 12.92
CA PHE A 282 -36.40 4.72 12.74
C PHE A 282 -36.62 5.48 14.05
N GLY A 283 -36.46 4.82 15.20
CA GLY A 283 -36.64 5.44 16.51
C GLY A 283 -38.06 5.99 16.68
N GLN A 284 -38.19 7.24 17.15
CA GLN A 284 -39.50 7.87 17.39
C GLN A 284 -40.28 8.24 16.11
N ARG A 285 -39.68 8.11 14.92
CA ARG A 285 -40.40 8.34 13.66
C ARG A 285 -41.43 7.25 13.36
N ASP A 286 -41.26 6.06 13.95
CA ASP A 286 -42.32 5.06 14.00
C ASP A 286 -43.09 5.16 15.33
N PRO A 287 -44.30 5.76 15.34
CA PRO A 287 -45.11 5.86 16.56
C PRO A 287 -45.76 4.53 16.96
N ASN A 288 -45.77 3.51 16.09
CA ASN A 288 -46.40 2.22 16.33
C ASN A 288 -45.42 1.17 16.87
N ALA A 289 -44.12 1.50 16.91
CA ALA A 289 -43.10 0.63 17.48
C ALA A 289 -43.36 0.40 18.98
N VAL A 290 -43.73 -0.84 19.32
CA VAL A 290 -43.98 -1.28 20.69
C VAL A 290 -43.33 -2.62 20.96
N VAL A 291 -42.84 -2.78 22.18
CA VAL A 291 -42.38 -4.04 22.76
C VAL A 291 -43.41 -4.48 23.80
N LEU A 292 -43.55 -5.78 24.05
CA LEU A 292 -44.45 -6.31 25.06
C LEU A 292 -43.74 -6.50 26.41
N GLU A 293 -44.32 -5.96 27.49
CA GLU A 293 -43.76 -6.05 28.84
C GLU A 293 -44.74 -6.76 29.79
N VAL A 294 -44.21 -7.69 30.59
CA VAL A 294 -44.92 -8.35 31.69
C VAL A 294 -45.02 -7.40 32.87
N GLN A 295 -46.24 -7.08 33.29
CA GLN A 295 -46.53 -6.21 34.41
C GLN A 295 -46.53 -7.01 35.74
N PRO A 296 -46.44 -6.32 36.90
CA PRO A 296 -46.48 -6.98 38.22
C PRO A 296 -47.74 -7.81 38.53
N ASP A 297 -48.81 -7.68 37.74
CA ASP A 297 -50.04 -8.47 37.83
C ASP A 297 -50.12 -9.62 36.80
N ASP A 298 -48.99 -9.98 36.20
CA ASP A 298 -48.79 -10.98 35.15
C ASP A 298 -49.50 -10.64 33.81
N SER A 299 -50.09 -9.45 33.68
CA SER A 299 -50.61 -8.98 32.39
C SER A 299 -49.48 -8.56 31.46
N VAL A 300 -49.63 -8.80 30.15
CA VAL A 300 -48.66 -8.38 29.14
C VAL A 300 -49.24 -7.20 28.36
N VAL A 301 -48.53 -6.08 28.36
CA VAL A 301 -48.99 -4.84 27.73
C VAL A 301 -47.94 -4.29 26.77
N PRO A 302 -48.35 -3.62 25.68
CA PRO A 302 -47.42 -2.92 24.81
C PRO A 302 -46.85 -1.68 25.51
N VAL A 303 -45.52 -1.51 25.42
CA VAL A 303 -44.77 -0.37 25.93
C VAL A 303 -43.84 0.20 24.85
N THR A 304 -43.52 1.48 24.96
CA THR A 304 -42.58 2.16 24.06
C THR A 304 -41.18 2.15 24.66
N VAL A 305 -40.21 1.66 23.91
CA VAL A 305 -38.78 1.72 24.26
C VAL A 305 -38.17 3.02 23.71
N ARG A 306 -37.27 3.65 24.47
CA ARG A 306 -36.59 4.90 24.09
C ARG A 306 -35.15 4.93 24.62
N LEU A 307 -34.33 3.99 24.16
CA LEU A 307 -32.93 3.88 24.59
C LEU A 307 -32.07 4.87 23.81
N GLN A 308 -31.45 5.83 24.49
CA GLN A 308 -30.49 6.78 23.90
C GLN A 308 -29.10 6.14 23.74
N PHE A 309 -28.21 6.73 22.93
CA PHE A 309 -26.89 6.13 22.61
C PHE A 309 -27.02 4.71 22.06
N ALA A 310 -28.09 4.47 21.28
CA ALA A 310 -28.45 3.14 20.78
C ALA A 310 -28.60 3.09 19.25
N SER A 311 -27.80 3.89 18.55
CA SER A 311 -27.80 3.93 17.08
C SER A 311 -27.41 2.60 16.44
N LEU A 312 -26.53 1.82 17.09
CA LEU A 312 -26.17 0.48 16.65
C LEU A 312 -27.35 -0.51 16.81
N ALA A 313 -28.08 -0.47 17.92
CA ALA A 313 -29.26 -1.32 18.09
C ALA A 313 -30.33 -0.98 17.05
N SER A 314 -30.52 0.31 16.75
CA SER A 314 -31.36 0.76 15.64
C SER A 314 -30.87 0.22 14.29
N GLN A 315 -29.57 0.25 14.01
CA GLN A 315 -29.00 -0.26 12.76
C GLN A 315 -29.17 -1.77 12.63
N ALA A 316 -28.89 -2.52 13.69
CA ALA A 316 -28.85 -3.98 13.70
C ALA A 316 -30.21 -4.61 13.34
N VAL A 317 -31.32 -3.90 13.58
CA VAL A 317 -32.68 -4.36 13.25
C VAL A 317 -33.17 -3.90 11.86
N GLY A 318 -32.27 -3.45 10.98
CA GLY A 318 -32.58 -3.16 9.58
C GLY A 318 -32.31 -4.35 8.65
N PRO A 319 -31.03 -4.73 8.45
CA PRO A 319 -30.62 -5.70 7.45
C PRO A 319 -31.31 -7.08 7.54
N PRO A 320 -31.57 -7.66 8.73
CA PRO A 320 -32.21 -8.98 8.84
C PRO A 320 -33.63 -9.10 8.24
N ASN A 321 -34.31 -7.98 7.96
CA ASN A 321 -35.61 -7.93 7.25
C ASN A 321 -35.53 -7.27 5.88
N SER A 322 -34.35 -6.88 5.42
CA SER A 322 -34.17 -6.23 4.11
C SER A 322 -34.27 -7.25 2.99
N ALA A 323 -35.17 -6.99 2.03
CA ALA A 323 -35.41 -7.85 0.87
C ALA A 323 -34.23 -7.92 -0.11
N VAL A 324 -33.27 -6.99 0.04
CA VAL A 324 -32.03 -6.94 -0.74
C VAL A 324 -30.91 -7.62 0.04
N GLU A 325 -30.77 -7.32 1.34
CA GLU A 325 -29.59 -7.73 2.12
C GLU A 325 -29.66 -9.16 2.64
N MET A 326 -30.58 -9.48 3.57
CA MET A 326 -30.57 -10.77 4.29
C MET A 326 -31.87 -11.55 4.25
N ALA A 327 -32.98 -10.94 3.80
CA ALA A 327 -34.30 -11.54 3.89
C ALA A 327 -34.95 -11.71 2.53
N TRP A 328 -35.81 -12.71 2.41
CA TRP A 328 -36.81 -12.72 1.35
C TRP A 328 -37.96 -11.77 1.68
N ASN A 329 -38.56 -11.20 0.63
CA ASN A 329 -39.56 -10.15 0.77
C ASN A 329 -40.77 -10.60 1.61
N GLY A 330 -41.08 -9.87 2.68
CA GLY A 330 -42.22 -10.12 3.57
C GLY A 330 -41.91 -10.81 4.91
N ARG A 331 -40.65 -11.14 5.20
CA ARG A 331 -40.21 -11.68 6.49
C ARG A 331 -40.24 -10.64 7.62
N THR A 332 -40.48 -11.07 8.86
CA THR A 332 -40.55 -10.20 10.05
C THR A 332 -39.62 -10.66 11.19
N PHE A 333 -39.30 -9.77 12.14
CA PHE A 333 -38.47 -10.13 13.30
C PHE A 333 -39.03 -11.27 14.18
N PRO A 334 -40.34 -11.34 14.44
CA PRO A 334 -40.93 -12.51 15.10
C PRO A 334 -40.66 -13.83 14.36
N ASP A 335 -40.64 -13.82 13.03
CA ASP A 335 -40.24 -15.00 12.24
C ASP A 335 -38.77 -15.36 12.48
N ILE A 336 -37.87 -14.35 12.52
CA ILE A 336 -36.46 -14.55 12.84
C ILE A 336 -36.32 -15.19 14.22
N GLY A 337 -36.95 -14.64 15.25
CA GLY A 337 -36.89 -15.17 16.61
C GLY A 337 -37.38 -16.61 16.69
N LYS A 338 -38.52 -16.89 16.06
CA LYS A 338 -39.09 -18.23 15.99
C LYS A 338 -38.20 -19.24 15.26
N LYS A 339 -37.46 -18.82 14.23
CA LYS A 339 -36.45 -19.66 13.59
C LYS A 339 -35.27 -19.88 14.54
N MET A 340 -34.61 -18.81 14.96
CA MET A 340 -33.34 -18.87 15.69
C MET A 340 -33.47 -19.61 17.02
N LEU A 341 -34.56 -19.45 17.76
CA LEU A 341 -34.80 -20.17 19.02
C LEU A 341 -34.92 -21.70 18.86
N THR A 342 -35.14 -22.21 17.63
CA THR A 342 -35.18 -23.65 17.35
C THR A 342 -33.85 -24.23 16.86
N LEU A 343 -32.87 -23.37 16.57
CA LEU A 343 -31.59 -23.75 16.00
C LEU A 343 -30.48 -23.80 17.05
N THR A 344 -29.42 -24.54 16.73
CA THR A 344 -28.15 -24.43 17.47
C THR A 344 -27.45 -23.14 17.05
N PRO A 345 -27.05 -22.25 17.98
CA PRO A 345 -26.28 -21.06 17.65
C PRO A 345 -25.01 -21.40 16.89
N LEU A 346 -24.75 -20.69 15.79
CA LEU A 346 -23.61 -20.92 14.88
C LEU A 346 -23.56 -22.37 14.36
N GLY A 347 -24.69 -23.06 14.24
CA GLY A 347 -24.78 -24.49 13.93
C GLY A 347 -24.18 -24.90 12.57
N LYS A 348 -23.88 -23.93 11.69
CA LYS A 348 -23.21 -24.13 10.41
C LYS A 348 -21.71 -23.79 10.43
N GLN A 349 -21.20 -23.26 11.54
CA GLN A 349 -19.89 -22.60 11.61
C GLN A 349 -19.06 -23.12 12.78
N ILE A 350 -17.76 -23.22 12.59
CA ILE A 350 -16.81 -23.53 13.67
C ILE A 350 -16.48 -22.24 14.43
N VAL A 351 -16.36 -22.37 15.76
CA VAL A 351 -15.82 -21.32 16.64
C VAL A 351 -14.49 -21.82 17.19
N ASP A 352 -13.45 -20.99 17.09
CA ASP A 352 -12.15 -21.34 17.67
C ASP A 352 -12.27 -21.44 19.21
N PRO A 353 -11.76 -22.49 19.87
CA PRO A 353 -11.82 -22.62 21.33
C PRO A 353 -11.11 -21.48 22.09
N THR A 354 -10.26 -20.71 21.41
CA THR A 354 -9.55 -19.54 21.93
C THR A 354 -10.15 -18.21 21.48
N ASP A 355 -11.31 -18.22 20.80
CA ASP A 355 -12.11 -17.01 20.55
C ASP A 355 -12.34 -16.26 21.88
N SER A 356 -12.17 -14.94 21.85
CA SER A 356 -12.11 -14.09 23.04
C SER A 356 -13.44 -13.98 23.78
N VAL A 357 -14.56 -14.24 23.11
CA VAL A 357 -15.93 -14.09 23.65
C VAL A 357 -16.67 -15.43 23.68
N LEU A 358 -16.63 -16.17 22.58
CA LEU A 358 -17.38 -17.40 22.36
C LEU A 358 -16.57 -18.67 22.63
N GLY A 359 -15.24 -18.58 22.80
CA GLY A 359 -14.37 -19.73 23.06
C GLY A 359 -14.87 -20.63 24.21
N PRO A 360 -15.32 -20.09 25.36
CA PRO A 360 -15.88 -20.89 26.45
C PRO A 360 -17.18 -21.64 26.11
N LEU A 361 -17.90 -21.24 25.06
CA LEU A 361 -19.16 -21.82 24.59
C LEU A 361 -18.99 -22.66 23.31
N ALA A 362 -17.81 -22.66 22.69
CA ALA A 362 -17.54 -23.36 21.45
C ALA A 362 -17.79 -24.87 21.59
N ASN A 363 -18.49 -25.46 20.62
CA ASN A 363 -18.74 -26.90 20.61
C ASN A 363 -17.43 -27.66 20.30
N PRO A 364 -16.90 -28.47 21.23
CA PRO A 364 -15.61 -29.16 21.02
C PRO A 364 -15.70 -30.30 19.99
N SER A 365 -16.91 -30.67 19.53
CA SER A 365 -17.14 -31.81 18.63
C SER A 365 -17.49 -31.39 17.19
N GLY A 366 -17.51 -30.10 16.87
CA GLY A 366 -17.87 -29.60 15.54
C GLY A 366 -18.48 -28.20 15.57
N PRO A 367 -19.28 -27.83 14.56
CA PRO A 367 -19.94 -26.53 14.49
C PRO A 367 -20.86 -26.22 15.69
N GLY A 368 -21.05 -24.92 15.92
CA GLY A 368 -22.01 -24.36 16.86
C GLY A 368 -21.52 -24.15 18.30
N LEU A 369 -22.45 -23.70 19.14
CA LEU A 369 -22.22 -23.48 20.58
C LEU A 369 -22.89 -24.55 21.44
N THR A 370 -22.42 -24.72 22.68
CA THR A 370 -22.99 -25.68 23.65
C THR A 370 -24.21 -25.14 24.42
N ILE A 371 -24.63 -23.91 24.12
CA ILE A 371 -25.76 -23.21 24.76
C ILE A 371 -26.81 -22.87 23.70
N SER A 372 -28.09 -22.74 24.09
CA SER A 372 -29.17 -22.32 23.20
C SER A 372 -29.33 -20.80 23.17
N TYR A 373 -29.96 -20.26 22.12
CA TYR A 373 -30.34 -18.85 22.08
C TYR A 373 -31.34 -18.48 23.19
N GLU A 374 -32.27 -19.38 23.51
CA GLU A 374 -33.23 -19.19 24.60
C GLU A 374 -32.52 -19.00 25.94
N ASP A 375 -31.53 -19.84 26.25
CA ASP A 375 -30.76 -19.75 27.50
C ASP A 375 -29.88 -18.49 27.55
N LEU A 376 -29.29 -18.09 26.42
CA LEU A 376 -28.55 -16.83 26.31
C LEU A 376 -29.45 -15.63 26.58
N ILE A 377 -30.64 -15.57 25.96
CA ILE A 377 -31.61 -14.49 26.18
C ILE A 377 -32.06 -14.45 27.64
N LYS A 378 -32.45 -15.60 28.22
CA LYS A 378 -32.87 -15.70 29.63
C LYS A 378 -31.78 -15.26 30.61
N THR A 379 -30.52 -15.48 30.26
CA THR A 379 -29.38 -15.07 31.08
C THR A 379 -29.10 -13.58 30.92
N ALA A 380 -29.21 -13.05 29.70
CA ALA A 380 -28.82 -11.69 29.35
C ALA A 380 -29.88 -10.63 29.71
N PHE A 381 -31.17 -10.93 29.55
CA PHE A 381 -32.24 -9.92 29.57
C PHE A 381 -33.22 -10.06 30.74
N ASN A 382 -33.77 -8.91 31.14
CA ASN A 382 -34.79 -8.82 32.18
C ASN A 382 -36.02 -9.69 31.83
N PRO A 383 -36.50 -10.57 32.74
CA PRO A 383 -37.65 -11.45 32.53
C PRO A 383 -38.95 -10.74 32.14
N GLU A 384 -39.09 -9.45 32.46
CA GLU A 384 -40.25 -8.64 32.05
C GLU A 384 -40.47 -8.62 30.52
N TYR A 385 -39.47 -8.97 29.71
CA TYR A 385 -39.57 -8.98 28.25
C TYR A 385 -39.72 -10.37 27.63
N TRP A 386 -39.67 -11.46 28.41
CA TRP A 386 -39.73 -12.82 27.85
C TRP A 386 -40.48 -13.86 28.71
N ASP A 387 -40.67 -13.62 30.01
CA ASP A 387 -41.19 -14.62 30.96
C ASP A 387 -42.72 -14.59 31.08
N SER A 388 -43.41 -15.02 30.01
CA SER A 388 -44.87 -15.18 30.04
C SER A 388 -45.35 -16.30 29.12
N ASP A 389 -46.40 -17.00 29.56
CA ASP A 389 -47.05 -18.08 28.81
C ASP A 389 -48.21 -17.56 27.94
N VAL A 390 -48.01 -16.42 27.27
CA VAL A 390 -48.98 -15.84 26.33
C VAL A 390 -48.65 -16.22 24.89
N MET A 391 -49.67 -16.13 24.04
CA MET A 391 -49.52 -16.17 22.59
C MET A 391 -49.68 -14.76 22.04
N VAL A 392 -48.81 -14.37 21.11
CA VAL A 392 -48.83 -13.08 20.43
C VAL A 392 -49.12 -13.31 18.95
N VAL A 393 -50.03 -12.54 18.39
CA VAL A 393 -50.28 -12.50 16.94
C VAL A 393 -50.17 -11.06 16.46
N PHE A 394 -49.72 -10.86 15.23
CA PHE A 394 -49.56 -9.54 14.65
C PHE A 394 -50.63 -9.30 13.57
N ASP A 395 -51.18 -8.09 13.52
CA ASP A 395 -52.03 -7.67 12.41
C ASP A 395 -51.20 -7.30 11.17
N ALA A 396 -51.86 -6.96 10.06
CA ALA A 396 -51.19 -6.59 8.81
C ALA A 396 -50.34 -5.30 8.90
N ASN A 397 -50.51 -4.51 9.96
CA ASN A 397 -49.72 -3.30 10.22
C ASN A 397 -48.60 -3.56 11.25
N GLY A 398 -48.41 -4.82 11.69
CA GLY A 398 -47.41 -5.18 12.69
C GLY A 398 -47.82 -4.85 14.13
N ASN A 399 -49.09 -4.58 14.42
CA ASN A 399 -49.53 -4.35 15.79
C ASN A 399 -49.73 -5.69 16.53
N PRO A 400 -49.18 -5.86 17.74
CA PRO A 400 -49.34 -7.09 18.50
C PRO A 400 -50.72 -7.19 19.17
N THR A 401 -51.27 -8.39 19.21
CA THR A 401 -52.41 -8.78 20.05
C THR A 401 -52.01 -9.92 20.96
N VAL A 402 -52.12 -9.68 22.28
CA VAL A 402 -51.84 -10.68 23.32
C VAL A 402 -53.08 -11.54 23.54
N LEU A 403 -52.91 -12.86 23.46
CA LEU A 403 -53.94 -13.88 23.64
C LEU A 403 -53.47 -14.94 24.66
N PRO A 404 -54.38 -15.63 25.36
CA PRO A 404 -54.00 -16.77 26.19
C PRO A 404 -53.35 -17.86 25.35
N ASN A 405 -52.33 -18.55 25.89
CA ASN A 405 -51.74 -19.70 25.21
C ASN A 405 -52.83 -20.75 24.90
N PRO A 406 -52.90 -21.25 23.64
CA PRO A 406 -53.95 -22.18 23.22
C PRO A 406 -53.78 -23.61 23.77
N GLY A 407 -52.72 -23.91 24.54
CA GLY A 407 -52.44 -25.24 25.10
C GLY A 407 -52.03 -26.27 24.04
N ARG A 408 -51.58 -25.80 22.88
CA ARG A 408 -51.06 -26.59 21.75
C ARG A 408 -49.79 -25.93 21.21
N PRO A 409 -48.98 -26.63 20.41
CA PRO A 409 -47.93 -25.97 19.64
C PRO A 409 -48.50 -24.81 18.82
N LEU A 410 -47.80 -23.68 18.85
CA LEU A 410 -48.17 -22.48 18.10
C LEU A 410 -48.02 -22.74 16.60
N SER A 411 -48.95 -22.23 15.79
CA SER A 411 -48.81 -22.23 14.32
C SER A 411 -47.73 -21.25 13.89
N LEU A 412 -47.31 -21.26 12.63
CA LEU A 412 -46.17 -20.45 12.15
C LEU A 412 -46.36 -18.94 12.33
N ASP A 413 -47.61 -18.47 12.34
CA ASP A 413 -48.07 -17.09 12.54
C ASP A 413 -48.47 -16.74 13.98
N GLU A 414 -48.23 -17.64 14.94
CA GLU A 414 -48.49 -17.44 16.37
C GLU A 414 -47.16 -17.48 17.16
N TYR A 415 -46.86 -16.45 17.95
CA TYR A 415 -45.53 -16.28 18.56
C TYR A 415 -45.59 -16.36 20.10
N THR A 416 -44.52 -16.83 20.72
CA THR A 416 -44.29 -16.63 22.16
C THR A 416 -43.94 -15.16 22.45
N LEU A 417 -43.94 -14.76 23.72
CA LEU A 417 -43.48 -13.41 24.10
C LEU A 417 -42.02 -13.16 23.67
N MET A 418 -41.13 -14.14 23.88
CA MET A 418 -39.72 -14.03 23.51
C MET A 418 -39.53 -13.88 21.99
N GLU A 419 -40.30 -14.62 21.20
CA GLU A 419 -40.29 -14.50 19.73
C GLU A 419 -40.82 -13.13 19.28
N ALA A 420 -41.92 -12.67 19.87
CA ALA A 420 -42.52 -11.38 19.54
C ALA A 420 -41.59 -10.19 19.83
N ASN A 421 -40.80 -10.26 20.91
CA ASN A 421 -39.84 -9.23 21.30
C ASN A 421 -38.42 -9.45 20.74
N PHE A 422 -38.22 -10.38 19.80
CA PHE A 422 -36.88 -10.79 19.39
C PHE A 422 -36.01 -9.65 18.83
N SER A 423 -36.63 -8.63 18.20
CA SER A 423 -35.93 -7.42 17.73
C SER A 423 -35.22 -6.65 18.86
N LEU A 424 -35.82 -6.59 20.06
CA LEU A 424 -35.22 -5.94 21.22
C LEU A 424 -33.94 -6.66 21.64
N PHE A 425 -34.01 -7.98 21.76
CA PHE A 425 -32.86 -8.80 22.15
C PHE A 425 -31.76 -8.77 21.10
N PHE A 426 -32.13 -8.89 19.83
CA PHE A 426 -31.21 -8.86 18.70
C PHE A 426 -30.47 -7.51 18.65
N GLY A 427 -31.20 -6.39 18.64
CA GLY A 427 -30.62 -5.06 18.52
C GLY A 427 -29.66 -4.73 19.67
N LEU A 428 -30.07 -4.97 20.92
CA LEU A 428 -29.23 -4.68 22.08
C LEU A 428 -28.03 -5.61 22.18
N ALA A 429 -28.18 -6.90 21.88
CA ALA A 429 -27.08 -7.84 21.91
C ALA A 429 -26.02 -7.49 20.85
N VAL A 430 -26.44 -7.21 19.61
CA VAL A 430 -25.53 -6.82 18.52
C VAL A 430 -24.83 -5.49 18.84
N GLN A 431 -25.56 -4.48 19.34
CA GLN A 431 -24.92 -3.23 19.81
C GLN A 431 -23.86 -3.48 20.87
N LEU A 432 -24.13 -4.35 21.85
CA LEU A 432 -23.16 -4.63 22.90
C LEU A 432 -21.94 -5.36 22.38
N TYR A 433 -22.10 -6.24 21.38
CA TYR A 433 -20.96 -6.83 20.68
C TYR A 433 -20.19 -5.79 19.87
N GLU A 434 -20.84 -5.01 19.02
CA GLU A 434 -20.18 -3.97 18.22
C GLU A 434 -19.50 -2.89 19.09
N SER A 435 -20.00 -2.66 20.31
CA SER A 435 -19.34 -1.77 21.29
C SER A 435 -17.97 -2.27 21.76
N THR A 436 -17.63 -3.55 21.54
CA THR A 436 -16.29 -4.08 21.83
C THR A 436 -15.31 -3.89 20.68
N LEU A 437 -15.80 -3.61 19.46
CA LEU A 437 -14.99 -3.50 18.23
C LEU A 437 -14.34 -2.11 18.13
N VAL A 438 -13.43 -1.81 19.05
CA VAL A 438 -12.74 -0.52 19.16
C VAL A 438 -11.26 -0.65 18.79
N SER A 439 -10.81 0.11 17.80
CA SER A 439 -9.44 0.08 17.27
C SER A 439 -8.60 1.27 17.78
N ASP A 440 -8.24 1.22 19.06
CA ASP A 440 -7.58 2.27 19.84
C ASP A 440 -6.05 2.12 20.00
N ASN A 441 -5.40 1.34 19.13
CA ASN A 441 -3.97 1.04 19.22
C ASN A 441 -3.21 1.13 17.89
N ALA A 442 -3.69 1.95 16.95
CA ALA A 442 -3.00 2.24 15.71
C ALA A 442 -1.64 2.94 15.98
N PRO A 443 -0.68 2.92 15.04
CA PRO A 443 0.56 3.69 15.14
C PRO A 443 0.33 5.16 15.53
N TYR A 444 -0.74 5.77 15.03
CA TYR A 444 -1.15 7.11 15.45
C TYR A 444 -1.49 7.24 16.94
N ASP A 445 -2.25 6.30 17.50
CA ASP A 445 -2.60 6.32 18.93
C ASP A 445 -1.34 6.20 19.80
N GLN A 446 -0.40 5.33 19.40
CA GLN A 446 0.88 5.16 20.08
C GLN A 446 1.73 6.44 20.03
N PHE A 447 1.71 7.15 18.89
CA PHE A 447 2.35 8.45 18.74
C PHE A 447 1.76 9.49 19.71
N GLN A 448 0.44 9.61 19.78
CA GLN A 448 -0.24 10.50 20.73
C GLN A 448 -0.03 10.10 22.20
N GLU A 449 0.28 8.83 22.46
CA GLU A 449 0.64 8.29 23.78
C GLU A 449 2.13 8.47 24.13
N GLY A 450 2.91 9.15 23.27
CA GLY A 450 4.29 9.55 23.53
C GLY A 450 5.36 8.67 22.86
N ASN A 451 4.98 7.75 21.96
CA ASN A 451 5.92 7.00 21.14
C ASN A 451 6.20 7.74 19.81
N ASP A 452 7.09 8.74 19.85
CA ASP A 452 7.46 9.55 18.67
C ASP A 452 7.97 8.72 17.47
N ALA A 453 8.44 7.49 17.70
CA ALA A 453 8.92 6.59 16.67
C ALA A 453 7.82 5.74 16.01
N ALA A 454 6.57 5.82 16.49
CA ALA A 454 5.45 5.09 15.89
C ALA A 454 5.05 5.65 14.51
N LEU A 455 5.33 6.94 14.25
CA LEU A 455 5.15 7.56 12.94
C LEU A 455 6.49 7.87 12.27
N THR A 456 6.57 7.58 10.97
CA THR A 456 7.64 8.02 10.08
C THR A 456 7.58 9.53 9.85
N ASP A 457 8.66 10.12 9.32
CA ASP A 457 8.69 11.56 9.00
C ASP A 457 7.67 11.94 7.91
N GLN A 458 7.42 11.05 6.95
CA GLN A 458 6.40 11.23 5.92
C GLN A 458 4.98 11.21 6.52
N GLN A 459 4.71 10.29 7.46
CA GLN A 459 3.43 10.25 8.19
C GLN A 459 3.21 11.51 9.04
N LYS A 460 4.28 12.04 9.66
CA LYS A 460 4.21 13.32 10.40
C LYS A 460 3.95 14.51 9.48
N LEU A 461 4.54 14.52 8.29
CA LEU A 461 4.21 15.52 7.26
C LEU A 461 2.74 15.39 6.84
N GLY A 462 2.26 14.17 6.61
CA GLY A 462 0.84 13.90 6.31
C GLY A 462 -0.10 14.43 7.39
N LEU A 463 0.20 14.19 8.67
CA LEU A 463 -0.55 14.75 9.79
C LEU A 463 -0.58 16.28 9.78
N GLN A 464 0.57 16.93 9.49
CA GLN A 464 0.63 18.40 9.38
C GLN A 464 -0.21 18.93 8.23
N LEU A 465 -0.22 18.25 7.08
CA LEU A 465 -1.06 18.59 5.93
C LEU A 465 -2.54 18.38 6.24
N PHE A 466 -2.88 17.28 6.92
CA PHE A 466 -4.23 16.89 7.31
C PHE A 466 -4.90 17.96 8.19
N ILE A 467 -4.13 18.52 9.14
CA ILE A 467 -4.59 19.60 10.02
C ILE A 467 -4.53 20.95 9.32
N GLY A 468 -3.49 21.18 8.52
CA GLY A 468 -3.19 22.47 7.89
C GLY A 468 -3.73 22.58 6.47
N LYS A 469 -2.82 22.48 5.50
CA LYS A 469 -3.08 22.83 4.09
C LYS A 469 -4.27 22.09 3.47
N ALA A 470 -4.42 20.80 3.74
CA ALA A 470 -5.50 19.99 3.18
C ALA A 470 -6.81 20.15 3.96
N ASN A 471 -6.75 20.68 5.19
CA ASN A 471 -7.90 20.98 6.06
C ASN A 471 -8.88 19.81 6.26
N CYS A 472 -8.39 18.57 6.17
CA CYS A 472 -9.21 17.35 6.35
C CYS A 472 -9.86 17.30 7.73
N ILE A 473 -9.17 17.87 8.73
CA ILE A 473 -9.62 17.99 10.11
C ILE A 473 -10.93 18.75 10.26
N ALA A 474 -11.32 19.61 9.30
CA ALA A 474 -12.58 20.35 9.36
C ALA A 474 -13.82 19.44 9.38
N CYS A 475 -13.71 18.21 8.86
CA CYS A 475 -14.76 17.19 8.89
C CYS A 475 -14.36 15.94 9.68
N HIS A 476 -13.05 15.63 9.71
CA HIS A 476 -12.49 14.43 10.32
C HIS A 476 -11.69 14.76 11.59
N ASP A 477 -12.36 15.34 12.58
CA ASP A 477 -11.77 15.77 13.85
C ASP A 477 -11.90 14.72 14.97
N GLY A 478 -11.38 15.09 16.15
CA GLY A 478 -11.48 14.30 17.36
C GLY A 478 -10.73 12.96 17.29
N PRO A 479 -10.64 12.26 18.43
CA PRO A 479 -9.98 10.95 18.48
C PRO A 479 -10.58 9.93 17.50
N GLU A 480 -11.85 10.06 17.12
CA GLU A 480 -12.53 9.21 16.15
C GLU A 480 -12.27 9.55 14.69
N PHE A 481 -11.65 10.70 14.38
CA PHE A 481 -11.50 11.21 13.01
C PHE A 481 -12.84 11.37 12.26
N SER A 482 -13.86 11.88 12.95
CA SER A 482 -15.20 12.16 12.39
C SER A 482 -16.03 13.07 13.29
N LYS A 483 -16.63 14.11 12.69
CA LYS A 483 -17.65 14.96 13.33
C LYS A 483 -19.00 14.30 13.54
N ALA A 484 -19.26 13.13 12.94
CA ALA A 484 -20.55 12.44 13.08
C ALA A 484 -20.70 11.61 14.38
N THR A 485 -19.93 11.97 15.41
CA THR A 485 -19.70 11.17 16.62
C THR A 485 -20.31 11.78 17.87
N VAL A 486 -20.59 10.93 18.85
CA VAL A 486 -21.18 11.31 20.13
C VAL A 486 -20.30 12.29 20.89
N SER A 487 -18.97 12.11 20.87
CA SER A 487 -18.03 12.97 21.59
C SER A 487 -18.02 14.40 21.03
N HIS A 488 -18.08 14.55 19.69
CA HIS A 488 -18.19 15.83 19.01
C HIS A 488 -19.55 16.49 19.31
N ILE A 489 -20.64 15.81 18.94
CA ILE A 489 -22.00 16.39 18.92
C ILE A 489 -22.61 16.57 20.31
N LEU A 490 -22.27 15.73 21.31
CA LEU A 490 -22.98 15.66 22.60
C LEU A 490 -22.13 16.01 23.83
N VAL A 491 -20.80 16.18 23.74
CA VAL A 491 -19.91 16.31 24.91
C VAL A 491 -19.09 17.63 24.96
N HIS A 492 -19.58 18.72 24.37
CA HIS A 492 -19.07 20.06 24.67
C HIS A 492 -19.78 20.65 25.90
N SER A 493 -19.24 20.33 27.09
CA SER A 493 -19.70 20.89 28.36
C SER A 493 -19.06 22.26 28.64
N GLU A 494 -19.80 23.33 28.38
CA GLU A 494 -19.72 24.69 28.97
C GLU A 494 -18.37 25.48 28.98
N PRO A 495 -18.41 26.83 28.81
CA PRO A 495 -19.59 27.66 28.80
C PRO A 495 -19.99 28.08 27.38
N GLY A 496 -20.61 27.14 26.67
CA GLY A 496 -21.48 27.36 25.52
C GLY A 496 -22.60 26.32 25.61
N PRO A 497 -23.82 26.65 25.15
CA PRO A 497 -24.91 25.67 25.13
C PRO A 497 -24.52 24.47 24.25
N ALA A 498 -24.91 23.27 24.65
CA ALA A 498 -24.77 22.06 23.84
C ALA A 498 -25.75 22.15 22.63
N GLU A 499 -25.28 22.63 21.47
CA GLU A 499 -26.13 23.02 20.33
C GLU A 499 -25.72 22.44 18.97
N GLU A 500 -25.49 21.13 18.79
CA GLU A 500 -24.82 20.71 17.52
C GLU A 500 -25.41 19.49 16.81
N LEU A 501 -26.70 19.16 16.96
CA LEU A 501 -27.33 18.22 16.00
C LEU A 501 -27.54 18.84 14.62
N ILE A 502 -27.65 20.17 14.58
CA ILE A 502 -27.87 20.97 13.38
C ILE A 502 -27.08 22.26 13.50
N GLU A 503 -26.58 22.78 12.39
CA GLU A 503 -25.69 23.95 12.35
C GLU A 503 -26.01 24.86 11.16
N ARG A 504 -25.39 26.04 11.13
CA ARG A 504 -25.45 26.98 10.00
C ARG A 504 -24.08 27.18 9.40
N MET A 505 -23.97 26.96 8.09
CA MET A 505 -22.75 27.27 7.33
C MET A 505 -23.10 27.93 6.00
N LEU A 506 -22.12 28.62 5.41
CA LEU A 506 -22.22 28.97 3.99
C LEU A 506 -22.06 27.71 3.17
N MET A 507 -22.89 27.52 2.15
CA MET A 507 -22.70 26.45 1.18
C MET A 507 -21.75 26.90 0.06
N GLY A 508 -21.41 26.00 -0.86
CA GLY A 508 -20.54 26.29 -2.01
C GLY A 508 -21.00 27.48 -2.85
N ASP A 509 -22.31 27.74 -2.93
CA ASP A 509 -22.88 28.92 -3.61
C ASP A 509 -22.77 30.24 -2.83
N GLY A 510 -22.18 30.22 -1.63
CA GLY A 510 -22.02 31.37 -0.74
C GLY A 510 -23.30 31.77 0.01
N GLY A 511 -24.38 31.01 -0.10
CA GLY A 511 -25.62 31.23 0.64
C GLY A 511 -25.65 30.48 1.97
N LEU A 512 -26.07 31.16 3.03
CA LEU A 512 -26.25 30.55 4.36
C LEU A 512 -27.39 29.51 4.35
N ALA A 513 -27.15 28.33 4.90
CA ALA A 513 -28.14 27.27 5.07
C ALA A 513 -28.00 26.57 6.42
N VAL A 514 -29.07 25.90 6.86
CA VAL A 514 -29.07 24.99 8.01
C VAL A 514 -28.87 23.56 7.51
N TYR A 515 -28.05 22.78 8.21
CA TYR A 515 -27.73 21.38 7.86
C TYR A 515 -27.62 20.51 9.12
N ASP A 516 -27.55 19.20 8.92
CA ASP A 516 -27.32 18.22 9.98
C ASP A 516 -25.81 18.08 10.24
N ASN A 517 -25.30 18.42 11.44
CA ASN A 517 -23.86 18.31 11.74
C ASN A 517 -23.38 16.85 11.56
N GLY A 518 -22.20 16.69 10.98
CA GLY A 518 -21.58 15.41 10.65
C GLY A 518 -22.07 14.81 9.33
N PHE A 519 -22.86 15.56 8.53
CA PHE A 519 -23.36 15.15 7.22
C PHE A 519 -23.03 16.20 6.17
N TYR A 520 -22.23 15.82 5.16
CA TYR A 520 -21.72 16.76 4.17
C TYR A 520 -21.92 16.25 2.74
N ASN A 521 -22.24 17.15 1.82
CA ASN A 521 -22.19 16.88 0.39
C ASN A 521 -20.82 17.33 -0.13
N ILE A 522 -20.03 16.37 -0.61
CA ILE A 522 -18.67 16.59 -1.11
C ILE A 522 -18.56 16.47 -2.64
N GLY A 523 -19.67 16.29 -3.35
CA GLY A 523 -19.67 16.22 -4.81
C GLY A 523 -19.20 14.87 -5.40
N VAL A 524 -19.44 13.73 -4.73
CA VAL A 524 -19.11 12.39 -5.27
C VAL A 524 -19.98 12.05 -6.49
N ARG A 525 -21.28 12.33 -6.42
CA ARG A 525 -22.28 12.13 -7.49
C ARG A 525 -23.27 13.30 -7.52
N PRO A 526 -24.01 13.50 -8.62
CA PRO A 526 -25.15 14.41 -8.65
C PRO A 526 -26.13 14.13 -7.51
N THR A 527 -26.55 15.19 -6.83
CA THR A 527 -27.51 15.11 -5.71
C THR A 527 -28.83 14.41 -6.09
N SER A 528 -29.24 14.46 -7.37
CA SER A 528 -30.46 13.81 -7.83
C SER A 528 -30.39 12.28 -7.88
N GLU A 529 -29.18 11.69 -7.86
CA GLU A 529 -28.99 10.23 -7.92
C GLU A 529 -29.11 9.60 -6.53
N ASP A 530 -28.60 10.26 -5.48
CA ASP A 530 -28.79 9.84 -4.09
C ASP A 530 -28.90 11.07 -3.16
N LEU A 531 -30.06 11.23 -2.54
CA LEU A 531 -30.35 12.35 -1.64
C LEU A 531 -29.65 12.23 -0.28
N GLY A 532 -29.10 11.05 0.08
CA GLY A 532 -28.47 10.84 1.39
C GLY A 532 -29.45 11.11 2.54
N VAL A 533 -29.02 11.92 3.52
CA VAL A 533 -29.85 12.34 4.66
C VAL A 533 -31.02 13.27 4.26
N GLY A 534 -31.00 13.82 3.04
CA GLY A 534 -32.12 14.51 2.43
C GLY A 534 -33.32 13.61 2.09
N GLY A 535 -33.14 12.29 2.10
CA GLY A 535 -34.23 11.34 1.84
C GLY A 535 -35.36 11.32 2.88
N THR A 536 -36.32 10.43 2.67
CA THR A 536 -37.44 10.16 3.58
C THR A 536 -37.45 8.72 4.05
N ASP A 537 -37.96 8.48 5.25
CA ASP A 537 -38.23 7.13 5.75
C ASP A 537 -39.45 6.48 5.05
N PRO A 538 -39.71 5.17 5.27
CA PRO A 538 -40.86 4.47 4.68
C PRO A 538 -42.24 5.02 5.09
N PHE A 539 -42.31 5.87 6.11
CA PHE A 539 -43.54 6.53 6.57
C PHE A 539 -43.74 7.90 5.91
N GLY A 540 -42.77 8.37 5.11
CA GLY A 540 -42.77 9.66 4.44
C GLY A 540 -42.24 10.81 5.29
N ASN A 541 -41.63 10.54 6.45
CA ASN A 541 -40.99 11.59 7.24
C ASN A 541 -39.57 11.86 6.73
N PRO A 542 -39.07 13.12 6.80
CA PRO A 542 -37.66 13.42 6.50
C PRO A 542 -36.69 12.63 7.40
N LEU A 543 -35.56 12.20 6.82
CA LEU A 543 -34.45 11.62 7.60
C LEU A 543 -33.67 12.72 8.34
N SER A 544 -33.44 13.84 7.67
CA SER A 544 -32.78 15.03 8.22
C SER A 544 -33.48 15.59 9.46
N PHE A 545 -32.68 15.83 10.50
CA PHE A 545 -33.11 16.50 11.71
C PHE A 545 -33.44 17.97 11.46
N THR A 546 -32.70 18.64 10.57
CA THR A 546 -33.01 20.00 10.11
C THR A 546 -34.42 20.10 9.54
N ARG A 547 -34.80 19.20 8.62
CA ARG A 547 -36.14 19.19 8.01
C ARG A 547 -37.23 18.88 9.03
N LEU A 548 -36.97 18.00 9.99
CA LEU A 548 -37.93 17.69 11.07
C LEU A 548 -38.15 18.89 12.00
N ILE A 549 -37.09 19.62 12.37
CA ILE A 549 -37.18 20.83 13.19
C ILE A 549 -37.96 21.94 12.48
N GLN A 550 -37.76 22.14 11.17
CA GLN A 550 -38.56 23.09 10.39
C GLN A 550 -40.06 22.78 10.38
N GLN A 551 -40.42 21.50 10.51
CA GLN A 551 -41.81 21.05 10.64
C GLN A 551 -42.34 21.14 12.08
N GLY A 552 -41.52 21.59 13.03
CA GLY A 552 -41.85 21.65 14.46
C GLY A 552 -41.84 20.28 15.15
N ILE A 553 -41.22 19.26 14.54
CA ILE A 553 -41.07 17.93 15.12
C ILE A 553 -39.79 17.92 15.96
N ILE A 554 -39.95 17.59 17.24
CA ILE A 554 -38.83 17.50 18.18
C ILE A 554 -38.09 16.17 17.94
N VAL A 555 -36.82 16.27 17.57
CA VAL A 555 -35.90 15.15 17.34
C VAL A 555 -34.97 15.01 18.55
N GLY A 556 -35.36 14.17 19.52
CA GLY A 556 -34.54 13.89 20.71
C GLY A 556 -34.75 14.85 21.89
N PRO A 557 -33.80 14.91 22.87
CA PRO A 557 -33.82 15.90 23.94
C PRO A 557 -33.92 17.35 23.43
N PRO A 558 -34.22 18.36 24.28
CA PRO A 558 -34.39 19.74 23.84
C PRO A 558 -33.05 20.37 23.45
N PHE A 559 -32.59 20.09 22.23
CA PHE A 559 -31.49 20.81 21.61
C PHE A 559 -32.06 22.12 21.08
N LEU A 560 -31.64 23.23 21.68
CA LEU A 560 -31.98 24.55 21.19
C LEU A 560 -30.84 24.95 20.27
N ILE A 561 -31.10 25.18 18.98
CA ILE A 561 -30.20 26.04 18.21
C ILE A 561 -30.57 27.49 18.57
N ASN A 562 -29.61 28.32 18.91
CA ASN A 562 -29.86 29.73 19.21
C ASN A 562 -29.19 30.63 18.16
N PRO A 563 -29.95 31.40 17.37
CA PRO A 563 -31.41 31.56 17.39
C PRO A 563 -32.13 30.36 16.77
N PRO A 564 -33.38 30.05 17.23
CA PRO A 564 -34.17 28.94 16.71
C PRO A 564 -34.28 28.94 15.18
N VAL A 565 -34.24 27.74 14.58
CA VAL A 565 -34.41 27.57 13.13
C VAL A 565 -35.72 28.21 12.66
N ASN A 566 -35.64 29.06 11.64
CA ASN A 566 -36.83 29.64 11.03
C ASN A 566 -37.49 28.59 10.10
N PRO A 567 -38.82 28.39 10.13
CA PRO A 567 -39.51 27.47 9.22
C PRO A 567 -39.30 27.74 7.72
N THR A 568 -38.86 28.94 7.35
CA THR A 568 -38.54 29.31 5.95
C THR A 568 -37.04 29.43 5.68
N GLU A 569 -36.20 29.02 6.63
CA GLU A 569 -34.76 29.05 6.46
C GLU A 569 -34.32 28.09 5.35
N ARG A 570 -33.26 28.43 4.64
CA ARG A 570 -32.69 27.52 3.63
C ARG A 570 -32.12 26.28 4.34
N VAL A 571 -32.34 25.12 3.75
CA VAL A 571 -31.77 23.85 4.20
C VAL A 571 -30.80 23.34 3.14
N ALA A 572 -29.67 22.80 3.58
CA ALA A 572 -28.69 22.14 2.73
C ALA A 572 -28.39 20.74 3.26
N VAL A 573 -29.12 19.74 2.80
CA VAL A 573 -29.00 18.34 3.27
C VAL A 573 -29.11 17.32 2.15
N ASP A 574 -29.39 17.76 0.92
CA ASP A 574 -29.53 16.85 -0.20
C ASP A 574 -28.14 16.45 -0.72
N GLY A 575 -27.93 15.16 -0.94
CA GLY A 575 -26.63 14.60 -1.31
C GLY A 575 -25.61 14.60 -0.17
N SER A 576 -26.06 14.87 1.06
CA SER A 576 -25.20 14.86 2.25
C SER A 576 -25.17 13.48 2.92
N PHE A 577 -23.97 13.01 3.24
CA PHE A 577 -23.73 11.71 3.86
C PHE A 577 -22.92 11.85 5.14
N LYS A 578 -23.13 10.90 6.06
CA LYS A 578 -22.42 10.82 7.33
C LYS A 578 -20.91 10.76 7.10
N THR A 579 -20.15 11.64 7.75
CA THR A 579 -18.69 11.57 7.75
C THR A 579 -18.22 10.25 8.39
N PRO A 580 -17.57 9.35 7.64
CA PRO A 580 -17.05 8.12 8.22
C PRO A 580 -15.81 8.41 9.08
N THR A 581 -15.53 7.51 10.04
CA THR A 581 -14.20 7.50 10.69
C THR A 581 -13.13 7.12 9.66
N LEU A 582 -11.93 7.68 9.79
CA LEU A 582 -10.77 7.30 8.98
C LEU A 582 -9.92 6.19 9.63
N ARG A 583 -10.33 5.66 10.78
CA ARG A 583 -9.62 4.56 11.44
C ARG A 583 -9.74 3.28 10.61
N ASN A 584 -8.60 2.61 10.40
CA ASN A 584 -8.46 1.45 9.52
C ASN A 584 -8.81 1.69 8.05
N ILE A 585 -8.81 2.94 7.57
CA ILE A 585 -9.20 3.29 6.19
C ILE A 585 -8.37 2.56 5.11
N GLU A 586 -7.15 2.14 5.42
CA GLU A 586 -6.35 1.29 4.54
C GLU A 586 -7.05 -0.04 4.18
N LEU A 587 -7.87 -0.59 5.07
CA LEU A 587 -8.45 -1.93 4.97
C LEU A 587 -9.91 -1.94 4.50
N THR A 588 -10.47 -0.78 4.14
CA THR A 588 -11.92 -0.60 3.89
C THR A 588 -12.21 -0.11 2.48
N ALA A 589 -11.36 -0.45 1.52
CA ALA A 589 -11.65 -0.22 0.11
C ALA A 589 -12.82 -1.12 -0.36
N PRO A 590 -13.62 -0.69 -1.36
CA PRO A 590 -13.51 0.58 -2.08
C PRO A 590 -14.06 1.75 -1.25
N TYR A 591 -13.85 2.98 -1.72
CA TYR A 591 -14.10 4.20 -0.95
C TYR A 591 -15.33 4.98 -1.43
N MET A 592 -15.80 5.87 -0.57
CA MET A 592 -17.03 6.68 -0.69
C MET A 592 -18.32 5.88 -0.49
N HIS A 593 -19.46 6.57 -0.33
CA HIS A 593 -20.75 5.94 -0.11
C HIS A 593 -21.22 5.06 -1.29
N ASN A 594 -20.68 5.28 -2.49
CA ASN A 594 -20.95 4.51 -3.70
C ASN A 594 -19.84 3.50 -4.04
N GLY A 595 -18.76 3.44 -3.25
CA GLY A 595 -17.63 2.55 -3.51
C GLY A 595 -16.92 2.85 -4.84
N GLY A 596 -17.03 4.08 -5.38
CA GLY A 596 -16.59 4.42 -6.74
C GLY A 596 -15.09 4.65 -6.91
N MET A 597 -14.28 4.44 -5.87
CA MET A 597 -12.81 4.63 -5.89
C MET A 597 -12.13 3.44 -5.22
N ALA A 598 -11.10 2.87 -5.84
CA ALA A 598 -10.41 1.69 -5.35
C ALA A 598 -9.22 2.02 -4.42
N THR A 599 -8.63 3.22 -4.51
CA THR A 599 -7.41 3.58 -3.77
C THR A 599 -7.55 4.90 -3.02
N LEU A 600 -6.80 5.04 -1.91
CA LEU A 600 -6.71 6.32 -1.19
C LEU A 600 -6.13 7.44 -2.05
N GLU A 601 -5.31 7.12 -3.05
CA GLU A 601 -4.79 8.10 -4.01
C GLU A 601 -5.92 8.68 -4.85
N GLN A 602 -6.83 7.86 -5.39
CA GLN A 602 -8.02 8.34 -6.11
C GLN A 602 -8.91 9.23 -5.21
N VAL A 603 -9.03 8.89 -3.93
CA VAL A 603 -9.72 9.71 -2.93
C VAL A 603 -9.02 11.07 -2.75
N MET A 604 -7.69 11.08 -2.67
CA MET A 604 -6.94 12.32 -2.51
C MET A 604 -6.96 13.18 -3.78
N GLU A 605 -6.88 12.58 -4.97
CA GLU A 605 -7.06 13.29 -6.24
C GLU A 605 -8.44 13.95 -6.30
N PHE A 606 -9.50 13.25 -5.86
CA PHE A 606 -10.87 13.76 -5.77
C PHE A 606 -10.96 15.02 -4.89
N TYR A 607 -10.39 14.97 -3.69
CA TYR A 607 -10.37 16.13 -2.82
C TYR A 607 -9.49 17.25 -3.39
N ASN A 608 -8.34 16.92 -3.98
CA ASN A 608 -7.40 17.92 -4.51
C ASN A 608 -8.01 18.75 -5.66
N ARG A 609 -8.89 18.15 -6.49
CA ARG A 609 -9.63 18.84 -7.55
C ARG A 609 -10.92 19.53 -7.10
N GLY A 610 -11.34 19.30 -5.84
CA GLY A 610 -12.53 19.90 -5.24
C GLY A 610 -13.84 19.19 -5.58
N GLY A 611 -13.81 17.86 -5.68
CA GLY A 611 -14.98 17.02 -5.99
C GLY A 611 -15.27 16.88 -7.48
N ASP A 612 -16.00 15.82 -7.84
CA ASP A 612 -16.33 15.48 -9.24
C ASP A 612 -17.54 16.27 -9.74
N PHE A 613 -18.56 16.45 -8.91
CA PHE A 613 -19.81 17.12 -9.23
C PHE A 613 -19.99 18.47 -8.49
N HIS A 614 -18.88 19.19 -8.32
CA HIS A 614 -18.80 20.47 -7.61
C HIS A 614 -19.87 21.48 -8.06
N ASP A 615 -19.92 21.77 -9.36
CA ASP A 615 -20.82 22.80 -9.91
C ASP A 615 -22.30 22.39 -9.86
N GLU A 616 -22.59 21.09 -10.00
CA GLU A 616 -23.95 20.55 -9.95
C GLU A 616 -24.50 20.54 -8.52
N ASN A 617 -23.65 20.23 -7.54
CA ASN A 617 -24.03 20.15 -6.14
C ASN A 617 -23.85 21.48 -5.39
N MET A 618 -23.39 22.56 -6.04
CA MET A 618 -23.01 23.85 -5.44
C MET A 618 -24.01 24.42 -4.40
N ALA A 619 -25.31 24.13 -4.54
CA ALA A 619 -26.33 24.57 -3.59
C ALA A 619 -26.28 23.85 -2.22
N ASP A 620 -25.82 22.61 -2.18
CA ASP A 620 -25.74 21.80 -0.95
C ASP A 620 -24.28 21.40 -0.63
N LEU A 621 -23.33 21.72 -1.53
CA LEU A 621 -21.90 21.40 -1.38
C LEU A 621 -21.30 22.11 -0.16
N ASP A 622 -20.51 21.37 0.62
CA ASP A 622 -19.71 21.94 1.70
C ASP A 622 -18.71 22.99 1.15
N PRO A 623 -18.58 24.17 1.79
CA PRO A 623 -17.77 25.27 1.29
C PRO A 623 -16.26 24.97 1.27
N ASN A 624 -15.79 23.98 2.03
CA ASN A 624 -14.38 23.60 2.08
C ASN A 624 -13.96 22.73 0.88
N ILE A 625 -14.92 22.27 0.08
CA ILE A 625 -14.67 21.42 -1.09
C ILE A 625 -14.25 22.30 -2.27
N GLY A 626 -12.96 22.60 -2.32
CA GLY A 626 -12.31 23.38 -3.36
C GLY A 626 -10.99 22.76 -3.83
N ASN A 627 -10.30 23.43 -4.75
CA ASN A 627 -8.98 22.96 -5.18
C ASN A 627 -7.96 23.20 -4.05
N LEU A 628 -7.31 22.13 -3.57
CA LEU A 628 -6.38 22.17 -2.44
C LEU A 628 -4.95 22.54 -2.86
N GLY A 629 -4.62 22.43 -4.16
CA GLY A 629 -3.29 22.73 -4.70
C GLY A 629 -2.18 21.88 -4.09
N LEU A 630 -2.48 20.62 -3.75
CA LEU A 630 -1.51 19.66 -3.22
C LEU A 630 -0.59 19.16 -4.34
N THR A 631 0.70 19.01 -4.03
CA THR A 631 1.65 18.28 -4.88
C THR A 631 1.49 16.77 -4.69
N GLN A 632 2.09 15.98 -5.58
CA GLN A 632 2.06 14.52 -5.45
C GLN A 632 2.70 14.05 -4.14
N GLU A 633 3.81 14.67 -3.73
CA GLU A 633 4.48 14.33 -2.46
C GLU A 633 3.61 14.62 -1.24
N GLU A 634 2.80 15.68 -1.30
CA GLU A 634 1.84 16.01 -0.23
C GLU A 634 0.67 15.02 -0.21
N ILE A 635 0.19 14.57 -1.37
CA ILE A 635 -0.81 13.50 -1.49
C ILE A 635 -0.26 12.20 -0.89
N ASP A 636 0.94 11.79 -1.27
CA ASP A 636 1.57 10.57 -0.76
C ASP A 636 1.79 10.65 0.77
N ALA A 637 2.13 11.83 1.29
CA ALA A 637 2.25 12.04 2.73
C ALA A 637 0.89 11.89 3.47
N LEU A 638 -0.20 12.44 2.90
CA LEU A 638 -1.55 12.28 3.45
C LEU A 638 -2.01 10.82 3.43
N VAL A 639 -1.76 10.10 2.33
CA VAL A 639 -2.03 8.66 2.23
C VAL A 639 -1.24 7.88 3.29
N ALA A 640 0.07 8.16 3.43
CA ALA A 640 0.91 7.52 4.44
C ALA A 640 0.38 7.76 5.85
N PHE A 641 -0.08 8.98 6.16
CA PHE A 641 -0.72 9.31 7.43
C PHE A 641 -2.02 8.51 7.64
N MET A 642 -2.89 8.42 6.64
CA MET A 642 -4.13 7.63 6.73
C MET A 642 -3.85 6.14 6.99
N ILE A 643 -2.81 5.57 6.39
CA ILE A 643 -2.33 4.21 6.68
C ILE A 643 -1.90 4.04 8.15
N SER A 644 -1.36 5.10 8.77
CA SER A 644 -0.99 5.07 10.20
C SER A 644 -2.18 4.99 11.17
N LEU A 645 -3.40 5.13 10.66
CA LEU A 645 -4.65 4.98 11.41
C LEU A 645 -5.16 3.53 11.45
N THR A 646 -4.42 2.59 10.88
CA THR A 646 -4.73 1.15 10.91
C THR A 646 -4.21 0.49 12.18
N ASP A 647 -5.10 -0.14 12.93
CA ASP A 647 -4.73 -0.96 14.08
C ASP A 647 -4.32 -2.36 13.63
N GLU A 648 -3.10 -2.78 13.98
CA GLU A 648 -2.59 -4.11 13.61
C GLU A 648 -3.46 -5.25 14.17
N ARG A 649 -4.21 -5.02 15.25
CA ARG A 649 -5.17 -6.01 15.74
C ARG A 649 -6.30 -6.25 14.75
N VAL A 650 -6.73 -5.22 14.01
CA VAL A 650 -7.73 -5.36 12.94
C VAL A 650 -7.12 -6.10 11.76
N ARG A 651 -5.92 -5.70 11.31
CA ARG A 651 -5.21 -6.34 10.20
C ARG A 651 -5.07 -7.85 10.41
N TYR A 652 -4.67 -8.27 11.60
CA TYR A 652 -4.49 -9.68 11.95
C TYR A 652 -5.70 -10.32 12.63
N GLN A 653 -6.86 -9.67 12.67
CA GLN A 653 -8.08 -10.17 13.32
C GLN A 653 -7.83 -10.66 14.78
N GLN A 654 -6.96 -9.98 15.52
CA GLN A 654 -6.70 -10.25 16.94
C GLN A 654 -7.85 -9.74 17.80
N ALA A 655 -8.01 -10.30 18.99
CA ALA A 655 -9.04 -9.85 19.91
C ALA A 655 -8.99 -8.32 20.13
N PRO A 656 -10.15 -7.63 20.05
CA PRO A 656 -11.52 -8.17 20.03
C PRO A 656 -12.10 -8.51 18.63
N PHE A 657 -11.30 -8.46 17.56
CA PHE A 657 -11.71 -8.66 16.16
C PHE A 657 -11.64 -10.13 15.70
N ASP A 658 -11.32 -11.05 16.60
CA ASP A 658 -11.38 -12.50 16.34
C ASP A 658 -12.81 -12.96 16.09
N HIS A 659 -13.00 -14.04 15.32
CA HIS A 659 -14.33 -14.40 14.83
C HIS A 659 -14.56 -15.89 14.51
N PRO A 660 -15.83 -16.35 14.54
CA PRO A 660 -16.26 -17.62 13.97
C PRO A 660 -15.97 -17.76 12.46
N GLN A 661 -15.99 -19.00 11.97
CA GLN A 661 -15.92 -19.30 10.54
C GLN A 661 -17.12 -18.71 9.77
N LEU A 662 -16.92 -18.38 8.50
CA LEU A 662 -18.00 -18.06 7.56
C LEU A 662 -17.84 -18.82 6.25
N PHE A 663 -18.95 -18.99 5.54
CA PHE A 663 -18.95 -19.37 4.13
C PHE A 663 -19.77 -18.34 3.38
N ILE A 664 -19.10 -17.50 2.60
CA ILE A 664 -19.72 -16.34 1.94
C ILE A 664 -19.94 -16.62 0.46
N PRO A 665 -21.05 -16.14 -0.14
CA PRO A 665 -21.18 -16.11 -1.59
C PRO A 665 -20.09 -15.20 -2.19
N ASP A 666 -19.46 -15.64 -3.27
CA ASP A 666 -18.52 -14.84 -4.07
C ASP A 666 -18.99 -14.96 -5.53
N GLY A 667 -19.98 -14.14 -5.87
CA GLY A 667 -20.86 -14.37 -7.02
C GLY A 667 -21.81 -15.57 -6.88
N ASN A 668 -22.35 -16.06 -7.99
CA ASN A 668 -23.26 -17.22 -8.06
C ASN A 668 -22.53 -18.60 -8.04
N GLY A 669 -21.28 -18.63 -7.56
CA GLY A 669 -20.40 -19.79 -7.54
C GLY A 669 -20.42 -20.63 -6.26
N GLU A 670 -19.29 -21.31 -5.97
CA GLU A 670 -19.07 -22.00 -4.69
C GLU A 670 -18.87 -20.98 -3.56
N LEU A 671 -19.27 -21.32 -2.34
CA LEU A 671 -19.06 -20.45 -1.17
C LEU A 671 -17.57 -20.37 -0.83
N LEU A 672 -17.05 -19.16 -0.65
CA LEU A 672 -15.70 -18.90 -0.16
C LEU A 672 -15.67 -19.14 1.36
N GLU A 673 -14.76 -19.99 1.82
CA GLU A 673 -14.54 -20.23 3.25
C GLU A 673 -13.66 -19.12 3.85
N ILE A 674 -14.17 -18.46 4.89
CA ILE A 674 -13.40 -17.60 5.78
C ILE A 674 -13.17 -18.40 7.08
N PRO A 675 -11.93 -18.82 7.38
CA PRO A 675 -11.64 -19.64 8.56
C PRO A 675 -12.01 -18.96 9.88
N ALA A 676 -12.30 -19.74 10.91
CA ALA A 676 -12.41 -19.21 12.28
C ALA A 676 -11.04 -18.70 12.76
N VAL A 677 -11.04 -17.59 13.48
CA VAL A 677 -9.83 -16.97 14.05
C VAL A 677 -9.99 -16.85 15.57
N GLY A 678 -8.99 -17.32 16.32
CA GLY A 678 -8.94 -17.18 17.78
C GLY A 678 -8.32 -15.85 18.22
N ALA A 679 -8.33 -15.59 19.53
CA ALA A 679 -7.92 -14.30 20.10
C ALA A 679 -6.51 -13.81 19.73
N THR A 680 -5.59 -14.70 19.34
CA THR A 680 -4.22 -14.33 18.91
C THR A 680 -4.12 -13.84 17.47
N GLY A 681 -5.21 -13.88 16.72
CA GLY A 681 -5.27 -13.46 15.32
C GLY A 681 -4.88 -14.53 14.31
N GLY A 682 -5.01 -14.16 13.04
CA GLY A 682 -4.75 -14.95 11.85
C GLY A 682 -3.80 -14.25 10.86
N PRO A 683 -3.76 -14.71 9.59
CA PRO A 683 -3.03 -14.01 8.53
C PRO A 683 -3.61 -12.60 8.30
N PRO A 684 -2.83 -11.66 7.74
CA PRO A 684 -3.34 -10.31 7.46
C PRO A 684 -4.51 -10.34 6.46
N LEU A 685 -5.48 -9.46 6.68
CA LEU A 685 -6.60 -9.24 5.76
C LEU A 685 -6.09 -8.90 4.35
N GLN A 686 -6.81 -9.39 3.33
CA GLN A 686 -6.49 -9.14 1.93
C GLN A 686 -7.10 -7.81 1.46
N PRO A 687 -6.45 -7.10 0.52
CA PRO A 687 -7.03 -5.90 -0.10
C PRO A 687 -8.28 -6.22 -0.94
N PHE A 688 -9.07 -5.20 -1.28
CA PHE A 688 -10.31 -5.32 -2.06
C PHE A 688 -10.10 -5.80 -3.51
N VAL A 689 -9.17 -5.17 -4.21
CA VAL A 689 -8.68 -5.61 -5.52
C VAL A 689 -7.22 -6.03 -5.36
N ASP A 690 -6.86 -7.20 -5.88
CA ASP A 690 -5.46 -7.63 -5.93
C ASP A 690 -4.67 -6.60 -6.75
N ILE A 691 -3.86 -5.81 -6.05
CA ILE A 691 -2.84 -4.98 -6.68
C ILE A 691 -1.75 -5.94 -7.13
N HIS A 692 -1.42 -5.94 -8.41
CA HIS A 692 -0.38 -6.74 -9.04
C HIS A 692 0.85 -5.86 -9.33
N PRO A 693 1.62 -5.44 -8.30
CA PRO A 693 2.86 -4.73 -8.55
C PRO A 693 3.75 -5.61 -9.43
N SER A 694 4.27 -5.03 -10.51
CA SER A 694 5.05 -5.74 -11.53
C SER A 694 6.09 -4.81 -12.12
N MET A 695 7.26 -5.34 -12.44
CA MET A 695 8.29 -4.60 -13.17
C MET A 695 8.91 -5.46 -14.25
N ALA A 696 9.17 -4.86 -15.40
CA ALA A 696 10.00 -5.43 -16.45
C ALA A 696 11.41 -4.84 -16.34
N VAL A 697 12.41 -5.70 -16.22
CA VAL A 697 13.82 -5.31 -16.17
C VAL A 697 14.53 -5.82 -17.41
N SER A 698 15.39 -4.99 -18.00
CA SER A 698 16.29 -5.41 -19.07
C SER A 698 17.70 -4.86 -18.85
N MET A 699 18.70 -5.56 -19.39
CA MET A 699 20.10 -5.17 -19.33
C MET A 699 20.74 -5.27 -20.70
N THR A 700 21.55 -4.26 -21.06
CA THR A 700 22.35 -4.26 -22.30
C THR A 700 23.77 -3.77 -22.02
N ALA A 701 24.71 -4.17 -22.87
CA ALA A 701 26.03 -3.56 -22.97
C ALA A 701 26.21 -2.95 -24.37
N ASP A 702 27.00 -1.89 -24.49
CA ASP A 702 27.34 -1.29 -25.78
C ASP A 702 28.20 -2.22 -26.66
N LYS A 703 28.87 -3.21 -26.06
CA LYS A 703 29.73 -4.22 -26.71
C LYS A 703 29.56 -5.60 -26.09
N THR A 704 29.69 -6.65 -26.92
CA THR A 704 29.66 -8.07 -26.46
C THR A 704 31.03 -8.75 -26.49
N ASN A 705 31.96 -8.25 -27.30
CA ASN A 705 33.36 -8.68 -27.35
C ASN A 705 34.23 -7.44 -27.19
N VAL A 706 35.26 -7.54 -26.36
CA VAL A 706 36.22 -6.46 -26.13
C VAL A 706 37.64 -6.98 -26.13
N VAL A 707 38.57 -6.18 -26.64
CA VAL A 707 40.00 -6.47 -26.51
C VAL A 707 40.44 -6.05 -25.11
N LEU A 708 41.36 -6.81 -24.51
CA LEU A 708 41.92 -6.49 -23.20
C LEU A 708 42.34 -5.01 -23.11
N GLY A 709 41.75 -4.27 -22.16
CA GLY A 709 41.99 -2.84 -21.93
C GLY A 709 40.94 -1.88 -22.53
N GLU A 710 39.92 -2.39 -23.22
CA GLU A 710 38.83 -1.58 -23.78
C GLU A 710 37.66 -1.37 -22.79
N GLN A 711 37.01 -0.20 -22.82
CA GLN A 711 35.86 0.13 -21.97
C GLN A 711 34.53 -0.41 -22.52
N VAL A 712 33.62 -0.72 -21.59
CA VAL A 712 32.23 -1.17 -21.82
C VAL A 712 31.27 -0.32 -20.98
N VAL A 713 30.13 0.05 -21.56
CA VAL A 713 29.02 0.72 -20.90
C VAL A 713 27.84 -0.25 -20.77
N TYR A 714 27.42 -0.50 -19.54
CA TYR A 714 26.22 -1.26 -19.20
C TYR A 714 25.03 -0.32 -18.98
N THR A 715 23.84 -0.75 -19.39
CA THR A 715 22.58 -0.03 -19.18
C THR A 715 21.54 -1.00 -18.65
N VAL A 716 20.92 -0.66 -17.51
CA VAL A 716 19.76 -1.36 -16.93
C VAL A 716 18.54 -0.46 -17.11
N THR A 717 17.49 -1.02 -17.69
CA THR A 717 16.20 -0.34 -17.87
C THR A 717 15.15 -1.05 -17.04
N ILE A 718 14.36 -0.28 -16.30
CA ILE A 718 13.29 -0.76 -15.42
C ILE A 718 12.01 -0.07 -15.84
N GLU A 719 11.00 -0.83 -16.22
CA GLU A 719 9.66 -0.34 -16.57
C GLU A 719 8.67 -0.86 -15.53
N ASN A 720 7.83 0.02 -14.98
CA ASN A 720 6.72 -0.41 -14.12
C ASN A 720 5.58 -0.90 -15.01
N THR A 721 5.45 -2.22 -15.08
CA THR A 721 4.41 -2.91 -15.84
C THR A 721 3.22 -3.33 -14.99
N GLY A 722 3.27 -3.03 -13.68
CA GLY A 722 2.21 -3.33 -12.73
C GLY A 722 1.14 -2.25 -12.68
N ASP A 723 0.34 -2.33 -11.64
CA ASP A 723 -0.80 -1.45 -11.37
C ASP A 723 -0.62 -0.61 -10.10
N SER A 724 0.60 -0.56 -9.56
CA SER A 724 0.99 0.23 -8.40
C SER A 724 2.36 0.84 -8.59
N ASN A 725 2.54 2.05 -8.09
CA ASN A 725 3.83 2.72 -8.08
C ASN A 725 4.82 1.96 -7.20
N LEU A 726 6.08 1.98 -7.60
CA LEU A 726 7.15 1.27 -6.93
C LEU A 726 8.16 2.24 -6.31
N ASP A 727 8.69 1.91 -5.14
CA ASP A 727 9.67 2.69 -4.40
C ASP A 727 10.83 1.83 -3.85
N LYS A 728 11.73 2.46 -3.07
CA LYS A 728 12.84 1.80 -2.33
C LYS A 728 13.70 0.84 -3.16
N PHE A 729 14.04 1.27 -4.37
CA PHE A 729 14.84 0.48 -5.30
C PHE A 729 16.22 0.11 -4.76
N VAL A 730 16.57 -1.18 -4.88
CA VAL A 730 17.90 -1.71 -4.63
C VAL A 730 18.36 -2.50 -5.87
N LEU A 731 19.37 -1.98 -6.54
CA LEU A 731 20.01 -2.62 -7.70
C LEU A 731 21.14 -3.55 -7.23
N ASN A 732 20.89 -4.86 -7.19
CA ASN A 732 21.87 -5.86 -6.79
C ASN A 732 22.59 -6.42 -8.02
N THR A 733 23.91 -6.23 -8.09
CA THR A 733 24.72 -6.68 -9.24
C THR A 733 26.04 -7.31 -8.79
N ASN A 734 26.60 -8.21 -9.60
CA ASN A 734 27.95 -8.78 -9.38
C ASN A 734 29.06 -8.02 -10.15
N LEU A 735 28.75 -6.85 -10.72
CA LEU A 735 29.67 -5.96 -11.42
C LEU A 735 30.55 -5.20 -10.40
N GLY A 736 31.55 -5.90 -9.85
CA GLY A 736 32.47 -5.36 -8.85
C GLY A 736 33.20 -4.10 -9.34
N ASN A 737 33.09 -3.01 -8.57
CA ASN A 737 33.63 -1.67 -8.81
C ASN A 737 32.90 -0.80 -9.85
N CYS A 738 31.73 -1.21 -10.31
CA CYS A 738 30.88 -0.39 -11.19
C CYS A 738 30.03 0.57 -10.34
N ILE A 739 30.19 1.90 -10.52
CA ILE A 739 29.31 2.91 -9.91
C ILE A 739 28.15 3.17 -10.87
N TRP A 740 26.95 2.79 -10.47
CA TRP A 740 25.73 3.03 -11.24
C TRP A 740 25.28 4.49 -11.12
N ASP A 741 25.07 5.13 -12.27
CA ASP A 741 24.58 6.50 -12.41
C ASP A 741 23.12 6.47 -12.91
N GLY A 742 22.22 7.19 -12.23
CA GLY A 742 20.76 7.14 -12.41
C GLY A 742 19.97 7.22 -11.08
N PRO A 743 18.62 7.07 -11.12
CA PRO A 743 17.81 6.83 -12.30
C PRO A 743 17.74 8.06 -13.23
N TYR A 744 17.70 7.81 -14.54
CA TYR A 744 17.33 8.79 -15.55
C TYR A 744 15.91 8.54 -16.06
N ASN A 745 15.28 9.57 -16.63
CA ASN A 745 13.90 9.57 -17.13
C ASN A 745 12.82 9.48 -16.04
N ASP A 746 13.13 9.87 -14.81
CA ASP A 746 12.13 10.25 -13.81
C ASP A 746 11.38 11.49 -14.34
N GLN A 747 10.17 11.29 -14.85
CA GLN A 747 9.39 12.33 -15.54
C GLN A 747 8.92 13.43 -14.60
N TRP A 748 8.85 13.13 -13.30
CA TRP A 748 8.25 13.99 -12.28
C TRP A 748 9.23 14.43 -11.20
N GLY A 749 10.43 13.86 -11.16
CA GLY A 749 11.42 14.09 -10.10
C GLY A 749 10.97 13.52 -8.75
N SER A 750 10.02 12.59 -8.77
CA SER A 750 9.33 12.04 -7.59
C SER A 750 10.18 11.01 -6.85
N ASN A 751 11.20 10.45 -7.52
CA ASN A 751 11.97 9.31 -7.03
C ASN A 751 11.06 8.10 -6.67
N ILE A 752 9.93 7.98 -7.38
CA ILE A 752 8.96 6.87 -7.35
C ILE A 752 8.74 6.44 -8.80
N LEU A 753 8.79 5.14 -9.09
CA LEU A 753 8.56 4.64 -10.46
C LEU A 753 7.05 4.47 -10.68
N GLU A 754 6.41 5.43 -11.34
CA GLU A 754 4.96 5.39 -11.55
C GLU A 754 4.54 4.32 -12.57
N VAL A 755 3.26 3.92 -12.53
CA VAL A 755 2.71 2.94 -13.48
C VAL A 755 2.91 3.39 -14.93
N GLY A 756 3.54 2.53 -15.73
CA GLY A 756 3.90 2.82 -17.13
C GLY A 756 5.14 3.70 -17.30
N GLU A 757 5.79 4.12 -16.23
CA GLU A 757 7.04 4.86 -16.27
C GLU A 757 8.24 3.92 -16.51
N THR A 758 9.35 4.48 -16.98
CA THR A 758 10.58 3.73 -17.27
C THR A 758 11.82 4.48 -16.77
N TRP A 759 12.57 3.87 -15.86
CA TRP A 759 13.85 4.36 -15.37
C TRP A 759 15.03 3.69 -16.05
N THR A 760 16.15 4.40 -16.09
CA THR A 760 17.40 3.87 -16.64
C THR A 760 18.60 4.13 -15.72
N TYR A 761 19.44 3.12 -15.53
CA TYR A 761 20.72 3.20 -14.82
C TYR A 761 21.86 2.83 -15.77
N THR A 762 22.99 3.54 -15.68
CA THR A 762 24.16 3.26 -16.53
C THR A 762 25.41 3.05 -15.69
N CYS A 763 26.34 2.22 -16.18
CA CYS A 763 27.65 2.07 -15.56
C CYS A 763 28.74 1.81 -16.60
N THR A 764 29.93 2.39 -16.43
CA THR A 764 31.09 2.20 -17.32
C THR A 764 32.24 1.48 -16.59
N THR A 765 32.81 0.44 -17.22
CA THR A 765 33.96 -0.31 -16.66
C THR A 765 34.91 -0.83 -17.74
N THR A 766 36.06 -1.38 -17.34
CA THR A 766 37.09 -1.99 -18.22
C THR A 766 37.30 -3.44 -17.78
N PRO A 767 36.61 -4.43 -18.39
CA PRO A 767 36.73 -5.82 -17.98
C PRO A 767 38.12 -6.38 -18.27
N ALA A 768 38.71 -7.07 -17.29
CA ALA A 768 40.04 -7.67 -17.40
C ALA A 768 39.99 -9.14 -17.86
N VAL A 769 38.84 -9.81 -17.70
CA VAL A 769 38.58 -11.21 -18.06
C VAL A 769 37.13 -11.35 -18.52
N SER A 770 36.82 -12.37 -19.33
CA SER A 770 35.44 -12.69 -19.68
C SER A 770 34.65 -13.06 -18.43
N GLN A 771 33.47 -12.48 -18.25
CA GLN A 771 32.61 -12.76 -17.09
C GLN A 771 31.13 -12.65 -17.45
N THR A 772 30.30 -13.50 -16.83
CA THR A 772 28.85 -13.37 -16.81
C THR A 772 28.42 -12.52 -15.61
N HIS A 773 27.63 -11.49 -15.89
CA HIS A 773 27.07 -10.57 -14.92
C HIS A 773 25.62 -10.91 -14.62
N THR A 774 25.23 -10.75 -13.36
CA THR A 774 23.84 -10.91 -12.90
C THR A 774 23.31 -9.59 -12.35
N VAL A 775 22.05 -9.28 -12.67
CA VAL A 775 21.32 -8.12 -12.15
C VAL A 775 19.98 -8.59 -11.57
N VAL A 776 19.69 -8.15 -10.35
CA VAL A 776 18.40 -8.30 -9.68
C VAL A 776 17.98 -6.92 -9.17
N VAL A 777 16.78 -6.48 -9.53
CA VAL A 777 16.17 -5.27 -9.01
C VAL A 777 15.20 -5.67 -7.92
N ASN A 778 15.33 -5.07 -6.74
CA ASN A 778 14.31 -5.13 -5.71
C ASN A 778 13.67 -3.76 -5.57
N ALA A 779 12.38 -3.72 -5.30
CA ALA A 779 11.62 -2.52 -4.95
C ALA A 779 10.53 -2.92 -3.94
N GLU A 780 9.79 -1.94 -3.46
CA GLU A 780 8.57 -2.15 -2.69
C GLU A 780 7.40 -1.45 -3.40
N ASP A 781 6.18 -1.95 -3.26
CA ASP A 781 5.00 -1.17 -3.65
C ASP A 781 4.66 -0.14 -2.57
N LYS A 782 3.68 0.74 -2.83
CA LYS A 782 3.21 1.74 -1.84
C LYS A 782 2.69 1.14 -0.51
N LEU A 783 2.46 -0.17 -0.43
CA LEU A 783 2.05 -0.90 0.78
C LEU A 783 3.23 -1.63 1.47
N ASN A 784 4.47 -1.38 1.02
CA ASN A 784 5.70 -2.04 1.46
C ASN A 784 5.76 -3.55 1.13
N ASN A 785 4.97 -4.03 0.16
CA ASN A 785 5.14 -5.39 -0.32
C ASN A 785 6.40 -5.47 -1.19
N PRO A 786 7.33 -6.39 -0.89
CA PRO A 786 8.56 -6.50 -1.64
C PRO A 786 8.29 -7.08 -3.02
N ILE A 787 8.86 -6.44 -4.05
CA ILE A 787 8.87 -6.93 -5.42
C ILE A 787 10.31 -7.14 -5.88
N SER A 788 10.56 -8.22 -6.60
CA SER A 788 11.89 -8.59 -7.08
C SER A 788 11.82 -9.06 -8.52
N SER A 789 12.73 -8.59 -9.36
CA SER A 789 12.86 -9.08 -10.73
C SER A 789 13.50 -10.48 -10.75
N ASP A 790 13.18 -11.27 -11.78
CA ASP A 790 13.99 -12.45 -12.08
C ASP A 790 15.46 -12.05 -12.33
N PRO A 791 16.44 -12.89 -11.96
CA PRO A 791 17.85 -12.64 -12.27
C PRO A 791 18.09 -12.56 -13.78
N LEU A 792 18.64 -11.44 -14.23
CA LEU A 792 19.07 -11.25 -15.61
C LEU A 792 20.56 -11.55 -15.73
N GLU A 793 20.92 -12.40 -16.68
CA GLU A 793 22.32 -12.72 -17.00
C GLU A 793 22.78 -12.04 -18.29
N TRP A 794 23.98 -11.47 -18.27
CA TRP A 794 24.62 -10.88 -19.44
C TRP A 794 26.14 -11.06 -19.41
N SER A 795 26.77 -11.42 -20.53
CA SER A 795 28.22 -11.67 -20.61
C SER A 795 28.95 -10.76 -21.59
N VAL A 796 30.19 -10.42 -21.27
CA VAL A 796 31.14 -9.77 -22.18
C VAL A 796 32.41 -10.62 -22.27
N ASP A 797 32.83 -10.94 -23.50
CA ASP A 797 34.04 -11.72 -23.76
C ASP A 797 35.28 -10.82 -23.95
N VAL A 798 36.37 -11.15 -23.24
CA VAL A 798 37.67 -10.46 -23.33
C VAL A 798 38.66 -11.32 -24.12
N LEU A 799 39.15 -10.83 -25.27
CA LEU A 799 40.03 -11.59 -26.17
C LEU A 799 41.54 -11.30 -25.92
N VAL A 800 42.38 -12.36 -25.88
CA VAL A 800 43.86 -12.29 -25.72
C VAL A 800 44.57 -12.88 -26.96
N PRO A 801 45.47 -12.13 -27.65
CA PRO A 801 46.16 -12.61 -28.85
C PRO A 801 47.41 -13.46 -28.57
N VAL A 802 47.76 -14.40 -29.46
CA VAL A 802 48.90 -15.35 -29.32
C VAL A 802 49.86 -15.29 -30.52
N TYR A 803 51.17 -15.34 -30.26
CA TYR A 803 52.23 -15.50 -31.28
C TYR A 803 52.95 -16.84 -31.07
N PHE A 804 53.18 -17.60 -32.14
CA PHE A 804 53.82 -18.92 -32.05
C PHE A 804 54.57 -19.29 -33.35
N SER A 805 55.59 -20.14 -33.22
CA SER A 805 56.26 -20.80 -34.35
C SER A 805 55.76 -22.24 -34.50
N ILE A 806 56.15 -22.92 -35.58
CA ILE A 806 55.79 -24.32 -35.83
C ILE A 806 57.03 -25.15 -36.13
N GLY A 807 57.16 -26.33 -35.51
CA GLY A 807 58.34 -27.19 -35.70
C GLY A 807 58.43 -27.86 -37.09
N LYS A 808 57.34 -27.86 -37.87
CA LYS A 808 57.27 -28.46 -39.21
C LYS A 808 56.31 -27.67 -40.09
N LYS A 809 56.60 -27.65 -41.39
CA LYS A 809 55.70 -27.09 -42.41
C LYS A 809 54.30 -27.69 -42.30
N VAL A 810 53.29 -26.86 -42.09
CA VAL A 810 51.90 -27.26 -41.88
C VAL A 810 50.97 -26.55 -42.86
N SER A 811 49.80 -27.11 -43.12
CA SER A 811 48.73 -26.41 -43.83
C SER A 811 47.48 -26.36 -42.96
N VAL A 812 47.05 -25.14 -42.63
CA VAL A 812 45.87 -24.87 -41.81
C VAL A 812 44.92 -24.03 -42.64
N THR A 813 43.64 -24.42 -42.70
CA THR A 813 42.55 -23.69 -43.39
C THR A 813 42.87 -23.24 -44.84
N GLY A 814 43.72 -23.99 -45.55
CA GLY A 814 44.08 -23.72 -46.96
C GLY A 814 45.30 -22.82 -47.15
N ASN A 815 45.86 -22.25 -46.08
CA ASN A 815 47.16 -21.58 -46.09
C ASN A 815 48.26 -22.55 -45.67
N THR A 816 49.46 -22.39 -46.23
CA THR A 816 50.63 -23.19 -45.90
C THR A 816 51.65 -22.32 -45.19
N TYR A 817 52.07 -22.75 -44.00
CA TYR A 817 53.04 -22.06 -43.15
C TYR A 817 54.30 -22.93 -43.03
N SER A 818 55.47 -22.31 -43.09
CA SER A 818 56.77 -22.98 -43.01
C SER A 818 57.34 -22.92 -41.58
N ASN A 819 58.29 -23.79 -41.27
CA ASN A 819 58.84 -23.95 -39.92
C ASN A 819 59.72 -22.78 -39.45
N GLU A 820 60.08 -21.90 -40.37
CA GLU A 820 60.79 -20.64 -40.14
C GLU A 820 59.86 -19.42 -39.96
N ASP A 821 58.54 -19.62 -39.94
CA ASP A 821 57.56 -18.53 -39.81
C ASP A 821 57.11 -18.33 -38.36
N VAL A 822 56.81 -17.09 -37.99
CA VAL A 822 56.05 -16.77 -36.76
C VAL A 822 54.63 -16.40 -37.15
N LEU A 823 53.66 -17.08 -36.54
CA LEU A 823 52.24 -16.92 -36.78
C LEU A 823 51.58 -16.10 -35.66
N TYR A 824 50.52 -15.38 -36.01
CA TYR A 824 49.68 -14.60 -35.11
C TYR A 824 48.25 -15.11 -35.14
N TYR A 825 47.70 -15.37 -33.95
CA TYR A 825 46.32 -15.77 -33.73
C TYR A 825 45.58 -14.70 -32.91
N ASP A 826 44.52 -14.12 -33.49
CA ASP A 826 43.72 -13.05 -32.89
C ASP A 826 42.52 -13.56 -32.05
N GLY A 827 42.44 -14.87 -31.84
CA GLY A 827 41.26 -15.53 -31.25
C GLY A 827 40.28 -16.09 -32.27
N SER A 828 40.46 -15.80 -33.58
CA SER A 828 39.59 -16.28 -34.66
C SER A 828 40.32 -16.72 -35.92
N THR A 829 41.42 -16.06 -36.29
CA THR A 829 42.17 -16.30 -37.52
C THR A 829 43.67 -16.41 -37.27
N ILE A 830 44.33 -17.29 -38.05
CA ILE A 830 45.79 -17.43 -38.05
C ILE A 830 46.35 -16.69 -39.27
N SER A 831 47.35 -15.84 -39.05
CA SER A 831 48.06 -15.09 -40.08
C SER A 831 49.58 -15.16 -39.89
N ILE A 832 50.35 -14.93 -40.96
CA ILE A 832 51.81 -14.80 -40.84
C ILE A 832 52.11 -13.45 -40.21
N PHE A 833 52.86 -13.43 -39.11
CA PHE A 833 53.42 -12.22 -38.51
C PHE A 833 54.85 -11.97 -39.01
N PHE A 834 55.65 -13.04 -39.15
CA PHE A 834 57.00 -12.99 -39.68
C PHE A 834 57.20 -14.17 -40.63
N ASP A 835 57.61 -13.88 -41.87
CA ASP A 835 57.92 -14.87 -42.91
C ASP A 835 59.44 -15.07 -42.98
N GLY A 836 59.92 -16.19 -42.44
CA GLY A 836 61.36 -16.50 -42.42
C GLY A 836 61.90 -16.89 -43.80
N SER A 837 61.01 -17.28 -44.72
CA SER A 837 61.37 -17.68 -46.08
C SER A 837 61.93 -16.50 -46.87
N ASP A 838 61.33 -15.32 -46.69
CA ASP A 838 61.76 -14.06 -47.33
C ASP A 838 63.17 -13.63 -46.91
N LEU A 839 63.60 -14.04 -45.72
CA LEU A 839 64.89 -13.68 -45.13
C LEU A 839 65.97 -14.74 -45.37
N GLY A 840 65.63 -15.83 -46.05
CA GLY A 840 66.57 -16.89 -46.41
C GLY A 840 66.87 -17.89 -45.28
N LEU A 841 66.03 -17.97 -44.24
CA LEU A 841 66.22 -18.89 -43.12
C LEU A 841 66.00 -20.38 -43.50
N ASN A 842 65.31 -20.64 -44.61
CA ASN A 842 65.19 -21.90 -45.36
C ASN A 842 65.50 -23.19 -44.55
N ARG A 843 64.47 -23.76 -43.90
CA ARG A 843 64.50 -25.02 -43.11
C ARG A 843 65.15 -24.96 -41.71
N SER A 844 65.29 -23.78 -41.12
CA SER A 844 65.60 -23.65 -39.69
C SER A 844 64.30 -23.63 -38.91
N ASN A 845 64.23 -24.28 -37.74
CA ASN A 845 63.08 -24.13 -36.86
C ASN A 845 63.39 -23.00 -35.88
N ILE A 846 62.40 -22.11 -35.68
CA ILE A 846 62.46 -21.14 -34.59
C ILE A 846 62.07 -21.90 -33.32
N ASP A 847 63.04 -22.08 -32.43
CA ASP A 847 62.88 -22.88 -31.22
C ASP A 847 62.31 -22.05 -30.08
N ALA A 848 62.76 -20.80 -29.96
CA ALA A 848 62.19 -19.82 -29.04
C ALA A 848 61.97 -18.48 -29.73
N LEU A 849 60.91 -17.77 -29.34
CA LEU A 849 60.61 -16.44 -29.85
C LEU A 849 60.07 -15.52 -28.76
N TYR A 850 60.34 -14.22 -28.90
CA TYR A 850 59.70 -13.18 -28.11
C TYR A 850 59.45 -11.95 -28.97
N VAL A 851 58.19 -11.48 -29.01
CA VAL A 851 57.80 -10.25 -29.72
C VAL A 851 57.95 -9.09 -28.74
N MET A 852 58.99 -8.27 -28.92
CA MET A 852 59.26 -7.13 -28.02
C MET A 852 58.28 -5.99 -28.23
N ASP A 853 57.95 -5.72 -29.49
CA ASP A 853 57.01 -4.69 -29.93
C ASP A 853 56.53 -5.00 -31.36
N ALA A 854 55.71 -4.12 -31.93
CA ALA A 854 55.11 -4.29 -33.25
C ALA A 854 56.12 -4.41 -34.42
N SER A 855 57.42 -4.20 -34.21
CA SER A 855 58.45 -4.23 -35.24
C SER A 855 59.72 -5.00 -34.86
N THR A 856 59.80 -5.53 -33.64
CA THR A 856 61.04 -6.12 -33.11
C THR A 856 60.76 -7.50 -32.54
N LEU A 857 61.53 -8.50 -33.00
CA LEU A 857 61.46 -9.87 -32.53
C LEU A 857 62.82 -10.34 -32.00
N LEU A 858 62.79 -11.20 -30.99
CA LEU A 858 63.92 -12.02 -30.56
C LEU A 858 63.66 -13.46 -30.98
N LEU A 859 64.66 -14.13 -31.53
CA LEU A 859 64.56 -15.48 -32.06
C LEU A 859 65.77 -16.32 -31.63
N SER A 860 65.52 -17.58 -31.27
CA SER A 860 66.50 -18.67 -31.15
C SER A 860 66.16 -19.77 -32.16
N PHE A 861 67.11 -20.63 -32.48
CA PHE A 861 66.95 -21.66 -33.50
C PHE A 861 67.39 -23.05 -33.02
N ASP A 862 66.76 -24.08 -33.57
CA ASP A 862 66.94 -25.50 -33.19
C ASP A 862 68.33 -26.10 -33.47
N ARG A 863 69.21 -25.34 -34.14
CA ARG A 863 70.57 -25.74 -34.49
C ARG A 863 71.42 -24.55 -34.90
N PRO A 864 72.75 -24.69 -34.93
CA PRO A 864 73.63 -23.65 -35.46
C PRO A 864 73.36 -23.42 -36.95
N LEU A 865 73.21 -22.15 -37.35
CA LEU A 865 72.96 -21.77 -38.74
C LEU A 865 73.66 -20.48 -39.13
N THR A 866 73.73 -20.20 -40.44
CA THR A 866 74.31 -18.95 -40.95
C THR A 866 73.19 -18.03 -41.44
N ILE A 867 73.00 -16.91 -40.76
CA ILE A 867 71.99 -15.91 -41.09
C ILE A 867 72.55 -14.90 -42.08
N PRO A 868 71.87 -14.66 -43.23
CA PRO A 868 72.26 -13.61 -44.17
C PRO A 868 72.41 -12.25 -43.48
N GLY A 869 73.59 -11.63 -43.64
CA GLY A 869 73.88 -10.30 -43.07
C GLY A 869 74.40 -10.28 -41.63
N LEU A 870 74.22 -11.36 -40.85
CA LEU A 870 74.71 -11.45 -39.46
C LEU A 870 75.92 -12.38 -39.32
N GLY A 871 75.89 -13.56 -39.96
CA GLY A 871 76.93 -14.60 -39.83
C GLY A 871 76.43 -15.86 -39.13
N THR A 872 77.35 -16.68 -38.63
CA THR A 872 77.03 -17.92 -37.91
C THR A 872 76.52 -17.62 -36.51
N VAL A 873 75.41 -18.26 -36.15
CA VAL A 873 74.79 -18.25 -34.82
C VAL A 873 74.68 -19.69 -34.32
N ASP A 874 74.85 -19.87 -33.02
CA ASP A 874 74.63 -21.14 -32.32
C ASP A 874 73.14 -21.30 -31.94
N ASP A 875 72.73 -22.50 -31.59
CA ASP A 875 71.42 -22.82 -30.97
C ASP A 875 71.25 -22.25 -29.55
N SER A 876 72.36 -21.89 -28.90
CA SER A 876 72.37 -21.14 -27.64
C SER A 876 72.39 -19.60 -27.82
N ASP A 877 72.39 -19.09 -29.05
CA ASP A 877 72.40 -17.65 -29.33
C ASP A 877 70.98 -17.12 -29.58
N ILE A 878 70.68 -15.92 -29.09
CA ILE A 878 69.45 -15.18 -29.44
C ILE A 878 69.79 -14.05 -30.39
N VAL A 879 69.08 -13.98 -31.50
CA VAL A 879 69.17 -12.89 -32.46
C VAL A 879 67.99 -11.94 -32.34
N ARG A 880 68.26 -10.65 -32.56
CA ARG A 880 67.24 -9.62 -32.70
C ARG A 880 66.98 -9.37 -34.17
N PHE A 881 65.73 -9.39 -34.56
CA PHE A 881 65.26 -8.95 -35.87
C PHE A 881 64.53 -7.63 -35.75
N ASP A 882 65.08 -6.60 -36.38
CA ASP A 882 64.42 -5.29 -36.52
C ASP A 882 63.75 -5.23 -37.89
N ALA A 883 62.41 -5.27 -37.89
CA ALA A 883 61.62 -5.34 -39.10
C ALA A 883 61.40 -3.93 -39.70
N THR A 884 61.55 -3.86 -41.02
CA THR A 884 61.04 -2.76 -41.85
C THR A 884 59.68 -3.08 -42.46
N SER A 885 59.34 -4.37 -42.56
CA SER A 885 58.05 -4.90 -42.98
C SER A 885 57.86 -6.29 -42.34
N LEU A 886 56.66 -6.56 -41.84
CA LEU A 886 56.21 -7.83 -41.26
C LEU A 886 55.02 -8.36 -42.06
N GLY A 887 54.63 -9.61 -41.80
CA GLY A 887 53.60 -10.33 -42.52
C GLY A 887 54.17 -11.16 -43.68
N THR A 888 53.35 -11.44 -44.70
CA THR A 888 53.72 -12.30 -45.85
C THR A 888 54.79 -11.71 -46.78
N ASN A 889 55.30 -10.51 -46.48
CA ASN A 889 56.42 -9.87 -47.18
C ASN A 889 57.34 -9.29 -46.10
N THR A 890 58.11 -10.16 -45.45
CA THR A 890 58.96 -9.79 -44.31
C THR A 890 60.31 -9.25 -44.80
N ALA A 891 60.72 -8.10 -44.28
CA ALA A 891 61.99 -7.48 -44.60
C ALA A 891 62.55 -6.74 -43.39
N GLY A 892 63.84 -6.86 -43.13
CA GLY A 892 64.48 -6.23 -41.97
C GLY A 892 65.95 -6.61 -41.84
N THR A 893 66.52 -6.37 -40.66
CA THR A 893 67.93 -6.66 -40.36
C THR A 893 68.07 -7.47 -39.10
N PHE A 894 68.94 -8.48 -39.13
CA PHE A 894 69.35 -9.24 -37.96
C PHE A 894 70.55 -8.60 -37.26
N SER A 895 70.53 -8.62 -35.93
CA SER A 895 71.66 -8.31 -35.07
C SER A 895 71.78 -9.35 -33.95
N MET A 896 72.99 -9.52 -33.41
CA MET A 896 73.20 -10.44 -32.28
C MET A 896 72.66 -9.80 -31.00
N PHE A 897 71.68 -10.42 -30.35
CA PHE A 897 71.10 -9.92 -29.11
C PHE A 897 71.86 -10.48 -27.90
N PHE A 898 71.98 -11.80 -27.82
CA PHE A 898 72.63 -12.50 -26.72
C PHE A 898 73.46 -13.67 -27.27
N ARG A 899 74.71 -13.79 -26.79
CA ARG A 899 75.60 -14.90 -27.14
C ARG A 899 75.69 -15.93 -26.02
N GLY A 900 75.11 -17.11 -26.22
CA GLY A 900 75.05 -18.17 -25.20
C GLY A 900 76.42 -18.54 -24.64
N ALA A 901 77.39 -18.80 -25.53
CA ALA A 901 78.76 -19.12 -25.15
C ALA A 901 79.45 -18.05 -24.29
N THR A 902 79.10 -16.77 -24.47
CA THR A 902 79.67 -15.67 -23.66
C THR A 902 78.97 -15.55 -22.30
N ALA A 903 77.72 -15.99 -22.21
CA ALA A 903 76.94 -16.03 -20.98
C ALA A 903 77.13 -17.34 -20.18
N GLY A 904 77.78 -18.34 -20.78
CA GLY A 904 78.18 -19.59 -20.12
C GLY A 904 77.38 -20.83 -20.53
N LEU A 905 76.49 -20.73 -21.52
CA LEU A 905 75.89 -21.86 -22.23
C LEU A 905 76.92 -22.38 -23.23
N THR A 906 77.68 -23.42 -22.86
CA THR A 906 78.90 -23.82 -23.59
C THR A 906 78.92 -25.30 -23.98
N THR A 907 77.85 -26.03 -23.70
CA THR A 907 77.69 -27.43 -24.07
C THR A 907 76.65 -27.58 -25.19
N ASN A 908 76.77 -28.63 -26.00
CA ASN A 908 75.89 -28.88 -27.16
C ASN A 908 74.47 -29.38 -26.76
N GLY A 909 74.02 -29.09 -25.55
CA GLY A 909 72.70 -29.46 -25.03
C GLY A 909 72.22 -28.40 -24.07
N GLU A 910 72.54 -27.14 -24.36
CA GLU A 910 72.11 -25.94 -23.65
C GLU A 910 71.45 -25.02 -24.69
N ASP A 911 70.51 -25.61 -25.45
CA ASP A 911 69.85 -25.02 -26.61
C ASP A 911 68.64 -24.22 -26.12
N ILE A 912 68.48 -22.96 -26.53
CA ILE A 912 67.39 -22.11 -26.01
C ILE A 912 66.10 -22.39 -26.78
N ASP A 913 65.13 -23.00 -26.11
CA ASP A 913 63.84 -23.46 -26.62
C ASP A 913 62.63 -22.77 -25.95
N GLY A 914 62.85 -21.95 -24.93
CA GLY A 914 61.87 -21.01 -24.40
C GLY A 914 62.51 -19.66 -24.10
N MET A 915 61.81 -18.54 -24.33
CA MET A 915 62.30 -17.24 -23.89
C MET A 915 61.20 -16.23 -23.58
N SER A 916 61.46 -15.34 -22.62
CA SER A 916 60.64 -14.17 -22.33
C SER A 916 61.52 -13.02 -21.84
N LEU A 917 61.08 -11.77 -22.00
CA LEU A 917 61.79 -10.60 -21.48
C LEU A 917 60.91 -9.88 -20.45
N LEU A 918 61.42 -9.72 -19.25
CA LEU A 918 60.73 -8.99 -18.18
C LEU A 918 60.84 -7.47 -18.40
N PRO A 919 59.88 -6.67 -17.87
CA PRO A 919 59.92 -5.21 -18.01
C PRO A 919 61.18 -4.52 -17.45
N ASP A 920 61.89 -5.17 -16.52
CA ASP A 920 63.14 -4.67 -15.94
C ASP A 920 64.38 -4.98 -16.80
N GLY A 921 64.21 -5.68 -17.93
CA GLY A 921 65.27 -6.11 -18.83
C GLY A 921 65.96 -7.42 -18.43
N THR A 922 65.38 -8.18 -17.51
CA THR A 922 65.80 -9.56 -17.22
C THR A 922 65.34 -10.48 -18.35
N LEU A 923 66.28 -11.23 -18.93
CA LEU A 923 66.00 -12.23 -19.95
C LEU A 923 65.72 -13.56 -19.26
N LEU A 924 64.55 -14.14 -19.52
CA LEU A 924 64.19 -15.49 -19.11
C LEU A 924 64.43 -16.44 -20.26
N VAL A 925 65.05 -17.58 -19.99
CA VAL A 925 65.25 -18.65 -20.96
C VAL A 925 64.93 -20.01 -20.34
N SER A 926 64.33 -20.88 -21.15
CA SER A 926 64.38 -22.33 -20.97
C SER A 926 65.51 -22.89 -21.82
N VAL A 927 65.96 -24.10 -21.50
CA VAL A 927 66.99 -24.82 -22.25
C VAL A 927 66.70 -26.31 -22.37
N TYR A 928 66.84 -26.83 -23.58
CA TYR A 928 66.58 -28.23 -23.88
C TYR A 928 67.49 -29.18 -23.07
N GLY A 929 66.89 -30.00 -22.19
CA GLY A 929 67.60 -31.04 -21.42
C GLY A 929 68.40 -30.57 -20.18
N GLY A 930 68.41 -29.26 -19.88
CA GLY A 930 68.98 -28.65 -18.66
C GLY A 930 70.38 -28.02 -18.79
N ALA A 931 70.65 -26.97 -18.00
CA ALA A 931 71.86 -26.14 -18.12
C ALA A 931 72.69 -25.98 -16.83
N ARG A 932 73.97 -25.63 -17.02
CA ARG A 932 74.94 -25.34 -15.94
C ARG A 932 75.65 -24.02 -16.19
N VAL A 933 75.05 -22.96 -15.69
CA VAL A 933 75.52 -21.60 -15.92
C VAL A 933 76.46 -21.09 -14.81
N PRO A 934 77.28 -20.05 -15.09
CA PRO A 934 78.18 -19.45 -14.10
C PRO A 934 77.48 -19.10 -12.78
N GLY A 935 78.17 -19.33 -11.66
CA GLY A 935 77.60 -19.13 -10.31
C GLY A 935 77.12 -20.42 -9.62
N ASN A 936 77.42 -21.60 -10.18
CA ASN A 936 76.96 -22.92 -9.70
C ASN A 936 75.44 -23.11 -9.76
N ILE A 937 74.76 -22.37 -10.63
CA ILE A 937 73.33 -22.52 -10.86
C ILE A 937 73.09 -23.67 -11.83
N ARG A 938 72.03 -24.43 -11.56
CA ARG A 938 71.59 -25.57 -12.35
C ARG A 938 70.12 -25.38 -12.64
N ALA A 939 69.74 -25.68 -13.86
CA ALA A 939 68.37 -25.81 -14.30
C ALA A 939 68.23 -27.20 -14.92
N ASN A 940 67.12 -27.86 -14.64
CA ASN A 940 66.64 -28.99 -15.43
C ASN A 940 65.90 -28.45 -16.67
N ASP A 941 65.27 -29.34 -17.43
CA ASP A 941 64.53 -29.04 -18.65
C ASP A 941 63.19 -28.30 -18.39
N GLU A 942 62.59 -28.50 -17.22
CA GLU A 942 61.35 -27.83 -16.82
C GLU A 942 61.53 -26.42 -16.21
N ASP A 943 62.77 -25.93 -16.14
CA ASP A 943 63.15 -24.75 -15.37
C ASP A 943 63.37 -23.50 -16.23
N LEU A 944 63.02 -22.32 -15.70
CA LEU A 944 63.38 -21.05 -16.33
C LEU A 944 64.55 -20.39 -15.60
N LEU A 945 65.59 -20.08 -16.36
CA LEU A 945 66.73 -19.31 -15.92
C LEU A 945 66.54 -17.82 -16.23
N ALA A 946 66.81 -16.97 -15.23
CA ALA A 946 66.90 -15.52 -15.39
C ALA A 946 68.36 -15.09 -15.60
N PHE A 947 68.61 -14.38 -16.70
CA PHE A 947 69.87 -13.72 -17.01
C PHE A 947 69.74 -12.20 -16.88
N THR A 948 70.58 -11.61 -16.02
CA THR A 948 70.71 -10.16 -15.88
C THR A 948 72.04 -9.69 -16.48
N PRO A 949 72.05 -8.85 -17.52
CA PRO A 949 73.28 -8.39 -18.14
C PRO A 949 74.05 -7.41 -17.25
N ASN A 950 75.38 -7.42 -17.32
CA ASN A 950 76.26 -6.51 -16.56
C ASN A 950 76.00 -5.03 -16.89
N ILE A 951 75.67 -4.75 -18.15
CA ILE A 951 75.24 -3.45 -18.64
C ILE A 951 73.80 -3.61 -19.12
N SER A 952 72.86 -2.92 -18.47
CA SER A 952 71.43 -2.93 -18.85
C SER A 952 71.26 -2.65 -20.35
N GLY A 953 70.47 -3.51 -21.01
CA GLY A 953 70.22 -3.45 -22.45
C GLY A 953 71.34 -4.00 -23.35
N ASN A 954 72.49 -4.43 -22.80
CA ASN A 954 73.57 -5.06 -23.56
C ASN A 954 73.83 -6.49 -23.06
N TYR A 955 73.11 -7.44 -23.64
CA TYR A 955 73.15 -8.86 -23.26
C TYR A 955 74.43 -9.60 -23.68
N ASN A 956 75.30 -8.95 -24.46
CA ASN A 956 76.63 -9.46 -24.81
C ASN A 956 77.74 -8.99 -23.83
N SER A 957 77.40 -8.21 -22.79
CA SER A 957 78.36 -7.69 -21.81
C SER A 957 78.76 -8.69 -20.72
N GLY A 958 78.34 -9.96 -20.84
CA GLY A 958 78.30 -10.91 -19.74
C GLY A 958 77.20 -10.55 -18.73
N GLY A 959 76.98 -11.38 -17.72
CA GLY A 959 75.93 -11.14 -16.73
C GLY A 959 75.92 -12.17 -15.60
N THR A 960 74.87 -12.12 -14.78
CA THR A 960 74.61 -13.07 -13.70
C THR A 960 73.35 -13.84 -13.96
N TRP A 961 73.36 -15.11 -13.56
CA TRP A 961 72.22 -16.00 -13.65
C TRP A 961 71.51 -16.15 -12.29
N SER A 962 70.24 -16.52 -12.32
CA SER A 962 69.45 -17.04 -11.18
C SER A 962 68.36 -17.98 -11.70
N LEU A 963 67.87 -18.90 -10.85
CA LEU A 963 66.67 -19.69 -11.16
C LEU A 963 65.43 -18.80 -10.95
N TYR A 964 64.57 -18.68 -11.96
CA TYR A 964 63.35 -17.86 -11.94
C TYR A 964 62.10 -18.70 -11.69
N PHE A 965 62.02 -19.87 -12.32
CA PHE A 965 60.94 -20.82 -12.16
C PHE A 965 61.56 -22.21 -12.06
N ASP A 966 61.19 -22.92 -11.02
CA ASP A 966 61.58 -24.31 -10.74
C ASP A 966 60.37 -25.18 -11.08
N GLY A 967 60.40 -25.84 -12.25
CA GLY A 967 59.25 -26.61 -12.75
C GLY A 967 58.97 -27.84 -11.88
N SER A 968 60.02 -28.40 -11.28
CA SER A 968 59.94 -29.55 -10.37
C SER A 968 59.11 -29.24 -9.12
N ASP A 969 59.19 -28.02 -8.59
CA ASP A 969 58.37 -27.58 -7.45
C ASP A 969 56.88 -27.48 -7.78
N VAL A 970 56.55 -27.39 -9.07
CA VAL A 970 55.20 -27.21 -9.58
C VAL A 970 54.75 -28.38 -10.46
N SER A 971 55.19 -29.58 -10.08
CA SER A 971 54.75 -30.88 -10.63
C SER A 971 55.14 -31.18 -12.08
N LEU A 972 55.96 -30.35 -12.73
CA LEU A 972 56.63 -30.71 -13.98
C LEU A 972 57.85 -31.57 -13.62
N THR A 973 57.72 -32.90 -13.70
CA THR A 973 58.68 -33.84 -13.07
C THR A 973 59.23 -34.90 -14.03
N THR A 974 58.80 -34.89 -15.28
CA THR A 974 59.25 -35.81 -16.32
C THR A 974 60.07 -35.09 -17.37
N SER A 975 60.95 -35.82 -18.05
CA SER A 975 61.74 -35.26 -19.16
C SER A 975 60.95 -34.94 -20.43
N TYR A 976 59.62 -35.04 -20.36
CA TYR A 976 58.70 -34.65 -21.44
C TYR A 976 57.96 -33.36 -21.06
N GLU A 977 58.09 -32.88 -19.82
CA GLU A 977 57.54 -31.62 -19.33
C GLU A 977 58.55 -30.47 -19.47
N ASP A 978 59.44 -30.59 -20.46
CA ASP A 978 60.43 -29.60 -20.88
C ASP A 978 59.72 -28.35 -21.42
N VAL A 979 60.04 -27.18 -20.87
CA VAL A 979 59.36 -25.92 -21.20
C VAL A 979 59.90 -25.38 -22.52
N ASN A 980 59.10 -25.45 -23.58
CA ASN A 980 59.47 -24.98 -24.94
C ASN A 980 58.67 -23.76 -25.42
N GLY A 981 57.98 -23.09 -24.50
CA GLY A 981 57.30 -21.85 -24.79
C GLY A 981 56.89 -21.17 -23.50
N VAL A 982 57.25 -19.89 -23.40
CA VAL A 982 57.02 -19.11 -22.19
C VAL A 982 56.74 -17.66 -22.53
N THR A 983 55.76 -17.06 -21.85
CA THR A 983 55.67 -15.61 -21.77
C THR A 983 55.21 -15.19 -20.38
N VAL A 984 55.78 -14.08 -19.89
CA VAL A 984 55.39 -13.48 -18.62
C VAL A 984 54.71 -12.15 -18.93
N ILE A 985 53.43 -12.04 -18.60
CA ILE A 985 52.65 -10.83 -18.86
C ILE A 985 52.78 -9.84 -17.70
N SER A 986 52.25 -8.61 -17.88
CA SER A 986 52.41 -7.52 -16.90
C SER A 986 51.80 -7.79 -15.53
N THR A 987 50.85 -8.73 -15.41
CA THR A 987 50.29 -9.17 -14.12
C THR A 987 51.27 -10.04 -13.32
N GLY A 988 52.33 -10.53 -13.97
CA GLY A 988 53.28 -11.50 -13.41
C GLY A 988 52.90 -12.95 -13.67
N ASP A 989 51.75 -13.22 -14.30
CA ASP A 989 51.35 -14.59 -14.65
C ASP A 989 52.25 -15.15 -15.75
N ILE A 990 52.58 -16.45 -15.63
CA ILE A 990 53.46 -17.15 -16.55
C ILE A 990 52.62 -18.09 -17.41
N TYR A 991 52.62 -17.85 -18.71
CA TYR A 991 52.02 -18.75 -19.69
C TYR A 991 53.10 -19.71 -20.18
N LEU A 992 52.79 -21.00 -20.15
CA LEU A 992 53.75 -22.08 -20.38
C LEU A 992 53.17 -23.10 -21.36
N THR A 993 54.04 -23.73 -22.13
CA THR A 993 53.79 -24.96 -22.88
C THR A 993 55.01 -25.87 -22.76
N THR A 994 54.80 -27.17 -22.91
CA THR A 994 55.86 -28.19 -22.84
C THR A 994 55.97 -29.00 -24.13
N ILE A 995 57.15 -29.63 -24.36
CA ILE A 995 57.41 -30.50 -25.53
C ILE A 995 56.53 -31.76 -25.56
N GLY A 996 56.10 -32.22 -24.40
CA GLY A 996 55.27 -33.41 -24.21
C GLY A 996 54.04 -33.15 -23.35
N GLU A 997 53.29 -34.21 -23.07
CA GLU A 997 52.15 -34.16 -22.15
C GLU A 997 52.61 -33.74 -20.75
N TYR A 998 51.83 -32.89 -20.10
CA TYR A 998 52.10 -32.41 -18.75
C TYR A 998 50.97 -32.76 -17.79
N SER A 999 51.31 -33.02 -16.53
CA SER A 999 50.36 -33.40 -15.48
C SER A 999 50.45 -32.47 -14.28
N LEU A 1000 49.53 -31.52 -14.21
CA LEU A 1000 49.43 -30.56 -13.11
C LEU A 1000 48.44 -31.06 -12.04
N PRO A 1001 48.46 -30.52 -10.81
CA PRO A 1001 47.61 -31.00 -9.72
C PRO A 1001 46.09 -31.02 -9.98
N VAL A 1002 45.60 -30.16 -10.89
CA VAL A 1002 44.16 -29.96 -11.16
C VAL A 1002 43.73 -30.39 -12.56
N PHE A 1003 44.65 -30.49 -13.52
CA PHE A 1003 44.39 -30.92 -14.90
C PHE A 1003 45.67 -31.39 -15.59
N SER A 1004 45.52 -31.98 -16.77
CA SER A 1004 46.62 -32.43 -17.65
C SER A 1004 46.37 -31.90 -19.05
N GLY A 1005 47.44 -31.65 -19.81
CA GLY A 1005 47.35 -31.23 -21.22
C GLY A 1005 48.22 -32.08 -22.14
N GLU A 1006 47.95 -32.00 -23.44
CA GLU A 1006 48.80 -32.58 -24.48
C GLU A 1006 49.99 -31.65 -24.79
N ASN A 1007 50.95 -32.15 -25.59
CA ASN A 1007 51.98 -31.28 -26.17
C ASN A 1007 51.33 -30.11 -26.93
N GLU A 1008 51.91 -28.92 -26.85
CA GLU A 1008 51.44 -27.66 -27.47
C GLU A 1008 50.21 -27.00 -26.82
N ASP A 1009 49.63 -27.58 -25.77
CA ASP A 1009 48.62 -26.89 -24.95
C ASP A 1009 49.28 -25.81 -24.07
N ILE A 1010 48.65 -24.64 -24.02
CA ILE A 1010 49.11 -23.51 -23.18
C ILE A 1010 48.35 -23.55 -21.86
N PHE A 1011 49.08 -23.53 -20.75
CA PHE A 1011 48.52 -23.37 -19.40
C PHE A 1011 49.10 -22.15 -18.70
N VAL A 1012 48.38 -21.65 -17.69
CA VAL A 1012 48.79 -20.45 -16.96
C VAL A 1012 49.13 -20.79 -15.52
N CYS A 1013 50.32 -20.39 -15.09
CA CYS A 1013 50.74 -20.34 -13.70
C CYS A 1013 50.43 -18.93 -13.15
N GLN A 1014 49.27 -18.80 -12.52
CA GLN A 1014 48.73 -17.53 -12.00
C GLN A 1014 49.27 -17.20 -10.61
N TRP A 1015 49.62 -15.93 -10.41
CA TRP A 1015 50.18 -15.38 -9.16
C TRP A 1015 51.39 -16.18 -8.64
N PRO A 1016 52.44 -16.37 -9.45
CA PRO A 1016 53.56 -17.21 -9.09
C PRO A 1016 54.38 -16.62 -7.94
N VAL A 1017 54.84 -17.50 -7.05
CA VAL A 1017 56.05 -17.27 -6.25
C VAL A 1017 57.22 -17.81 -7.07
N THR A 1018 58.13 -16.94 -7.50
CA THR A 1018 59.27 -17.26 -8.39
C THR A 1018 60.56 -17.48 -7.61
N GLY A 1019 61.47 -18.33 -8.12
CA GLY A 1019 62.78 -18.64 -7.55
C GLY A 1019 63.03 -20.14 -7.46
N SER A 1020 63.92 -20.56 -6.56
CA SER A 1020 64.18 -21.99 -6.27
C SER A 1020 63.15 -22.64 -5.34
N ALA A 1021 61.97 -22.05 -5.23
CA ALA A 1021 60.86 -22.47 -4.38
C ALA A 1021 59.58 -21.97 -5.05
N THR A 1022 59.18 -22.63 -6.13
CA THR A 1022 58.12 -22.13 -7.03
C THR A 1022 56.73 -22.62 -6.59
N SER A 1023 55.70 -21.76 -6.69
CA SER A 1023 54.30 -22.16 -6.50
C SER A 1023 53.33 -21.22 -7.22
N CYS A 1024 52.19 -21.73 -7.70
CA CYS A 1024 51.12 -20.92 -8.33
C CYS A 1024 49.77 -21.65 -8.35
N THR A 1025 48.73 -20.96 -8.80
CA THR A 1025 47.42 -21.55 -9.13
C THR A 1025 47.33 -21.73 -10.64
N TYR A 1026 46.79 -22.86 -11.09
CA TYR A 1026 46.67 -23.15 -12.52
C TYR A 1026 45.31 -22.78 -13.07
N ALA A 1027 45.30 -22.24 -14.30
CA ALA A 1027 44.11 -21.99 -15.10
C ALA A 1027 44.33 -22.47 -16.54
#